data_AF-A0A450SWS6-F1
#
_entry.id   AF-A0A450SWS6-F1
#
_cell.length_a   1.000
_cell.length_b   1.000
_cell.length_c   1.000
_cell.angle_alpha   90.00
_cell.angle_beta   90.00
_cell.angle_gamma   90.00
#
_symmetry.space_group_name_H-M   'P 1'
#
loop_
_entity.id
_entity.type
_entity.pdbx_description
1 polymer ?
#
loop_
_entity_poly.entity_id
_entity_poly.type
_entity_poly.pdbx_seq_one_letter_code
_entity_poly.pdbx_strand_id
1 'polypeptide(L)'
;MRGGMWNLIFAERYGVETLVLSLRAVAAWLALWRDDIRDEIIRGEPLVLLGESGDPGSLPLAAKEQLLMRYAERDRLGEIGDNDNFWFRIDHRAMWMFTDPGLAGAIRECWNSNRREEFRIDLLRMVTEGKIRACTDLARDAVMVETDEPYLRKAALEALNACDDAEGLTEAARWLMVAEGSVEHRLLFHFAGTLYPRYLSMNQFLALLDRYPLTDKDWSSHKESLTGFWDVAPASDRESLLAGIADLCLTPPFSNERRDRTSARHRTLAKSLKPLGLKAVSALGGAEPSVGLIRLLMAIERVWDEYNRDEKPSLSELVASNPHLKRKLLWADVVDARSHQKNQITRLWQTRLYSRLWWHFGPDDLDWLYQDLAARPLVEDRQVALSAILTILRDEDKLHIEADHLRQRIGDNPVLLADLDGYLAPPEEDEGVRRWCQEKNERQRKREEQERREKESWIAFREELNTDPSILSDRELLSDWARGSFRLYHLASWLEHRVGRSDTGPTQWRLLEEGFGRSVAENYRDGMKLLWRITPPERPKHHDDDTTTTKHTTYLSFVGLGVEAREDPDWAARLSEPEVQRAIQHACFSAWGYPDWLHDLIGQHPVIASPIIRQVMKKEWTGGGPYGTLLSHYRGENHLIPAPIRQLVLELLAGKAPKYRETLDDVLAILPRLSLDEAESKRIAHLARRRFRAARKTDDTETALRYLAMLFLTDAVEAAAELIDWLDGPLEGAPPISRNELALICLGKLFDRFHISLAGEALDDTPVLCIETLVRLVYCHVRPEDDISHKGVFTPKARDHAESARNAILNALLHRPGPEAHAAIRRLADESLFSGERALRFNELAHTRAEQDAELSAWKPSDVLTFEREYITPVLSGERLFRVVLDVLADIQSGFDGMSDVSSRAVLQRAENEEEVQKWLAEQMRFRSKERYHVHREPEVSRRNKPDIVISSTAANPEMAMEIKHGNKGWSANDLKETLEKQLAGNYLKPEERRQGVLVITHHGKRKWQYPETNKHMEFGKLIEYLRGIADSMEKTPYGPVRVRVFGLDASGDEKITPTRKSAMVRC
;
A
#
# COMPACT_ATOMS: atom_id res chain seq x y z
N MET A 1 9.54 -26.84 34.47
CA MET A 1 9.92 -25.42 34.30
C MET A 1 10.40 -25.14 32.87
N ARG A 2 11.43 -25.82 32.36
CA ARG A 2 11.93 -25.63 30.97
C ARG A 2 10.86 -25.80 29.87
N GLY A 3 10.01 -26.81 29.96
CA GLY A 3 8.98 -27.07 28.92
C GLY A 3 7.94 -25.96 28.77
N GLY A 4 7.55 -25.28 29.86
CA GLY A 4 6.53 -24.23 29.81
C GLY A 4 6.97 -22.98 29.02
N MET A 5 8.21 -22.56 29.23
CA MET A 5 8.84 -21.44 28.50
C MET A 5 9.21 -21.83 27.07
N TRP A 6 9.72 -23.06 26.85
CA TRP A 6 9.99 -23.59 25.51
C TRP A 6 8.72 -23.57 24.65
N ASN A 7 7.62 -24.11 25.18
CA ASN A 7 6.34 -24.16 24.48
C ASN A 7 5.65 -22.80 24.38
N LEU A 8 6.19 -21.75 24.99
CA LEU A 8 5.72 -20.37 24.81
C LEU A 8 6.38 -19.75 23.58
N ILE A 9 7.69 -19.98 23.41
CA ILE A 9 8.50 -19.41 22.34
C ILE A 9 8.32 -20.18 21.04
N PHE A 10 8.44 -21.51 21.09
CA PHE A 10 8.42 -22.36 19.91
C PHE A 10 7.06 -23.02 19.68
N ALA A 11 6.65 -23.09 18.43
CA ALA A 11 5.37 -23.63 18.02
C ALA A 11 5.48 -24.49 16.76
N GLU A 12 4.70 -25.56 16.71
CA GLU A 12 4.45 -26.30 15.49
C GLU A 12 3.03 -26.01 14.98
N ARG A 13 2.91 -25.53 13.75
CA ARG A 13 1.64 -25.24 13.09
C ARG A 13 1.63 -25.85 11.68
N TYR A 14 0.61 -26.66 11.38
CA TYR A 14 0.48 -27.35 10.07
C TYR A 14 1.70 -28.20 9.66
N GLY A 15 2.44 -28.75 10.63
CA GLY A 15 3.68 -29.49 10.39
C GLY A 15 4.92 -28.61 10.20
N VAL A 16 4.77 -27.29 10.26
CA VAL A 16 5.87 -26.31 10.26
C VAL A 16 6.27 -26.02 11.70
N GLU A 17 7.50 -26.37 12.05
CA GLU A 17 8.15 -25.95 13.30
C GLU A 17 8.67 -24.52 13.11
N THR A 18 8.17 -23.60 13.93
CA THR A 18 8.43 -22.16 13.85
C THR A 18 8.45 -21.53 15.25
N LEU A 19 8.55 -20.21 15.29
CA LEU A 19 8.63 -19.39 16.49
C LEU A 19 7.46 -18.40 16.52
N VAL A 20 6.86 -18.20 17.70
CA VAL A 20 5.74 -17.25 17.87
C VAL A 20 6.20 -15.84 17.50
N LEU A 21 5.57 -15.22 16.50
CA LEU A 21 6.04 -13.97 15.89
C LEU A 21 6.28 -12.87 16.93
N SER A 22 5.34 -12.65 17.85
CA SER A 22 5.46 -11.63 18.91
C SER A 22 6.61 -11.87 19.90
N LEU A 23 7.17 -13.08 19.93
CA LEU A 23 8.25 -13.49 20.83
C LEU A 23 9.61 -13.61 20.13
N ARG A 24 9.72 -13.34 18.82
CA ARG A 24 10.99 -13.36 18.06
C ARG A 24 12.10 -12.56 18.74
N ALA A 25 11.80 -11.32 19.14
CA ALA A 25 12.78 -10.48 19.82
C ALA A 25 13.21 -11.02 21.19
N VAL A 26 12.26 -11.58 21.95
CA VAL A 26 12.57 -12.18 23.26
C VAL A 26 13.42 -13.44 23.09
N ALA A 27 13.09 -14.28 22.12
CA ALA A 27 13.84 -15.49 21.83
C ALA A 27 15.26 -15.18 21.34
N ALA A 28 15.40 -14.18 20.47
CA ALA A 28 16.69 -13.71 19.97
C ALA A 28 17.56 -13.15 21.10
N TRP A 29 16.98 -12.42 22.05
CA TRP A 29 17.68 -11.96 23.24
C TRP A 29 18.12 -13.11 24.15
N LEU A 30 17.23 -14.10 24.39
CA LEU A 30 17.57 -15.28 25.19
C LEU A 30 18.66 -16.15 24.55
N ALA A 31 18.73 -16.20 23.21
CA ALA A 31 19.75 -16.94 22.46
C ALA A 31 21.19 -16.47 22.77
N LEU A 32 21.38 -15.25 23.30
CA LEU A 32 22.68 -14.75 23.75
C LEU A 32 23.21 -15.50 24.97
N TRP A 33 22.33 -16.06 25.80
CA TRP A 33 22.69 -16.75 27.04
C TRP A 33 22.35 -18.24 27.04
N ARG A 34 21.61 -18.69 26.03
CA ARG A 34 21.06 -20.05 25.97
C ARG A 34 21.32 -20.67 24.61
N ASP A 35 22.36 -21.49 24.57
CA ASP A 35 22.77 -22.25 23.38
C ASP A 35 21.63 -23.12 22.83
N ASP A 36 20.82 -23.71 23.70
CA ASP A 36 19.66 -24.53 23.31
C ASP A 36 18.59 -23.72 22.55
N ILE A 37 18.34 -22.47 22.95
CA ILE A 37 17.43 -21.57 22.25
C ILE A 37 18.06 -21.09 20.94
N ARG A 38 19.35 -20.70 20.98
CA ARG A 38 20.07 -20.26 19.79
C ARG A 38 20.07 -21.32 18.69
N ASP A 39 20.45 -22.53 19.04
CA ASP A 39 20.61 -23.62 18.06
C ASP A 39 19.25 -24.03 17.46
N GLU A 40 18.18 -23.93 18.24
CA GLU A 40 16.81 -24.15 17.76
C GLU A 40 16.34 -23.05 16.81
N ILE A 41 16.64 -21.78 17.11
CA ILE A 41 16.35 -20.67 16.19
C ILE A 41 17.18 -20.83 14.90
N ILE A 42 18.47 -21.20 14.99
CA ILE A 42 19.31 -21.47 13.81
C ILE A 42 18.71 -22.58 12.93
N ARG A 43 18.12 -23.61 13.55
CA ARG A 43 17.50 -24.74 12.85
C ARG A 43 16.18 -24.36 12.17
N GLY A 44 15.34 -23.60 12.85
CA GLY A 44 13.98 -23.27 12.42
C GLY A 44 13.88 -21.94 11.67
N GLU A 45 14.36 -20.85 12.28
CA GLU A 45 14.13 -19.48 11.84
C GLU A 45 15.43 -18.64 11.86
N PRO A 46 16.43 -18.94 11.01
CA PRO A 46 17.77 -18.34 11.09
C PRO A 46 17.76 -16.81 10.91
N LEU A 47 16.80 -16.24 10.17
CA LEU A 47 16.68 -14.79 9.97
C LEU A 47 16.37 -14.02 11.25
N VAL A 48 15.76 -14.66 12.26
CA VAL A 48 15.49 -14.04 13.56
C VAL A 48 16.78 -13.57 14.23
N LEU A 49 17.85 -14.38 14.16
CA LEU A 49 19.16 -14.04 14.73
C LEU A 49 20.02 -13.17 13.80
N LEU A 50 19.76 -13.22 12.49
CA LEU A 50 20.59 -12.57 11.48
C LEU A 50 20.16 -11.13 11.14
N GLY A 51 18.86 -10.83 11.17
CA GLY A 51 18.36 -9.55 10.66
C GLY A 51 17.12 -8.98 11.34
N GLU A 52 16.25 -9.81 11.92
CA GLU A 52 14.96 -9.33 12.43
C GLU A 52 15.03 -8.79 13.86
N SER A 53 15.67 -9.52 14.79
CA SER A 53 15.68 -9.14 16.21
C SER A 53 16.92 -9.57 17.00
N GLY A 54 17.88 -10.21 16.35
CA GLY A 54 19.11 -10.71 16.98
C GLY A 54 20.19 -9.65 17.19
N ASP A 55 21.24 -10.07 17.89
CA ASP A 55 22.56 -9.42 17.87
C ASP A 55 23.55 -10.37 17.16
N PRO A 56 23.62 -10.31 15.81
CA PRO A 56 24.50 -11.17 15.02
C PRO A 56 25.98 -11.04 15.39
N GLY A 57 26.39 -9.89 15.92
CA GLY A 57 27.78 -9.61 16.30
C GLY A 57 28.24 -10.43 17.50
N SER A 58 27.33 -10.78 18.41
CA SER A 58 27.61 -11.58 19.59
C SER A 58 27.68 -13.09 19.33
N LEU A 59 27.33 -13.55 18.13
CA LEU A 59 27.37 -14.98 17.78
C LEU A 59 28.81 -15.49 17.58
N PRO A 60 29.19 -16.64 18.18
CA PRO A 60 30.46 -17.29 17.86
C PRO A 60 30.57 -17.67 16.38
N LEU A 61 31.79 -17.68 15.81
CA LEU A 61 32.00 -18.00 14.40
C LEU A 61 31.34 -19.32 13.97
N ALA A 62 31.47 -20.39 14.76
CA ALA A 62 30.83 -21.68 14.47
C ALA A 62 29.29 -21.58 14.40
N ALA A 63 28.68 -20.75 15.24
CA ALA A 63 27.24 -20.50 15.20
C ALA A 63 26.85 -19.67 13.95
N LYS A 64 27.68 -18.70 13.55
CA LYS A 64 27.50 -17.94 12.31
C LYS A 64 27.59 -18.84 11.08
N GLU A 65 28.56 -19.75 11.01
CA GLU A 65 28.69 -20.75 9.94
C GLU A 65 27.45 -21.64 9.86
N GLN A 66 27.02 -22.21 11.00
CA GLN A 66 25.82 -23.06 11.06
C GLN A 66 24.55 -22.30 10.65
N LEU A 67 24.41 -21.04 11.10
CA LEU A 67 23.30 -20.17 10.73
C LEU A 67 23.26 -19.96 9.22
N LEU A 68 24.40 -19.60 8.61
CA LEU A 68 24.46 -19.33 7.17
C LEU A 68 24.11 -20.59 6.34
N MET A 69 24.59 -21.76 6.78
CA MET A 69 24.28 -23.05 6.13
C MET A 69 22.79 -23.39 6.23
N ARG A 70 22.16 -23.19 7.39
CA ARG A 70 20.71 -23.41 7.55
C ARG A 70 19.90 -22.38 6.79
N TYR A 71 20.34 -21.14 6.74
CA TYR A 71 19.71 -20.11 5.93
C TYR A 71 19.74 -20.51 4.44
N ALA A 72 20.89 -20.94 3.92
CA ALA A 72 21.02 -21.41 2.53
C ALA A 72 20.09 -22.60 2.22
N GLU A 73 20.01 -23.58 3.12
CA GLU A 73 19.18 -24.76 2.95
C GLU A 73 17.69 -24.41 2.91
N ARG A 74 17.21 -23.63 3.88
CA ARG A 74 15.79 -23.26 3.98
C ARG A 74 15.37 -22.32 2.87
N ASP A 75 16.21 -21.35 2.51
CA ASP A 75 15.93 -20.43 1.41
C ASP A 75 15.79 -21.19 0.08
N ARG A 76 16.66 -22.16 -0.19
CA ARG A 76 16.57 -23.03 -1.37
C ARG A 76 15.27 -23.85 -1.42
N LEU A 77 14.71 -24.21 -0.27
CA LEU A 77 13.46 -24.96 -0.15
C LEU A 77 12.20 -24.08 -0.14
N GLY A 78 12.36 -22.75 -0.04
CA GLY A 78 11.24 -21.82 0.16
C GLY A 78 10.62 -21.97 1.55
N GLU A 79 11.42 -22.32 2.57
CA GLU A 79 10.98 -22.54 3.96
C GLU A 79 11.34 -21.34 4.86
N ILE A 80 11.33 -20.15 4.28
CA ILE A 80 11.56 -18.88 4.95
C ILE A 80 10.35 -18.01 4.66
N GLY A 81 9.79 -17.43 5.72
CA GLY A 81 8.67 -16.50 5.61
C GLY A 81 8.98 -15.36 4.63
N ASP A 82 7.94 -14.96 3.91
CA ASP A 82 7.94 -13.75 3.13
C ASP A 82 7.80 -12.55 4.06
N ASN A 83 8.85 -11.75 4.15
CA ASN A 83 8.83 -10.51 4.90
C ASN A 83 8.47 -9.41 3.90
N ASP A 84 7.43 -8.61 4.16
CA ASP A 84 6.92 -7.50 3.30
C ASP A 84 7.99 -6.45 2.90
N ASN A 85 9.23 -6.57 3.38
CA ASN A 85 10.39 -5.79 2.95
C ASN A 85 10.87 -6.25 1.56
N PHE A 86 10.23 -5.70 0.54
CA PHE A 86 10.42 -5.96 -0.90
C PHE A 86 11.86 -5.78 -1.44
N TRP A 87 12.80 -5.18 -0.70
CA TRP A 87 14.11 -4.82 -1.23
C TRP A 87 15.30 -5.52 -0.57
N PHE A 88 15.24 -5.90 0.72
CA PHE A 88 16.31 -6.62 1.40
C PHE A 88 15.76 -7.40 2.60
N ARG A 89 16.03 -8.71 2.66
CA ARG A 89 15.64 -9.56 3.81
C ARG A 89 16.45 -9.24 5.08
N ILE A 90 17.68 -8.74 4.90
CA ILE A 90 18.62 -8.40 5.96
C ILE A 90 19.05 -6.94 5.80
N ASP A 91 18.87 -6.13 6.84
CA ASP A 91 19.32 -4.73 6.82
C ASP A 91 20.85 -4.60 6.83
N HIS A 92 21.35 -3.43 6.42
CA HIS A 92 22.79 -3.18 6.31
C HIS A 92 23.54 -3.33 7.64
N ARG A 93 22.97 -2.89 8.77
CA ARG A 93 23.65 -2.93 10.07
C ARG A 93 23.77 -4.36 10.56
N ALA A 94 22.72 -5.15 10.44
CA ALA A 94 22.72 -6.55 10.83
C ALA A 94 23.74 -7.35 10.00
N MET A 95 23.80 -7.09 8.69
CA MET A 95 24.81 -7.66 7.79
C MET A 95 26.24 -7.35 8.24
N TRP A 96 26.51 -6.07 8.55
CA TRP A 96 27.82 -5.62 9.02
C TRP A 96 28.25 -6.29 10.33
N MET A 97 27.33 -6.47 11.29
CA MET A 97 27.63 -7.14 12.58
C MET A 97 27.82 -8.65 12.42
N PHE A 98 27.07 -9.30 11.53
CA PHE A 98 27.15 -10.74 11.32
C PHE A 98 28.47 -11.14 10.65
N THR A 99 28.93 -10.34 9.70
CA THR A 99 30.00 -10.76 8.81
C THR A 99 31.35 -10.87 9.54
N ASP A 100 32.10 -11.94 9.23
CA ASP A 100 33.45 -12.19 9.72
C ASP A 100 34.31 -12.80 8.58
N PRO A 101 35.58 -12.40 8.39
CA PRO A 101 36.47 -13.01 7.38
C PRO A 101 36.59 -14.54 7.49
N GLY A 102 36.40 -15.12 8.67
CA GLY A 102 36.35 -16.57 8.90
C GLY A 102 35.21 -17.28 8.16
N LEU A 103 34.14 -16.56 7.78
CA LEU A 103 33.00 -17.13 7.06
C LEU A 103 33.29 -17.48 5.59
N ALA A 104 34.49 -17.20 5.07
CA ALA A 104 34.83 -17.45 3.67
C ALA A 104 34.53 -18.89 3.22
N GLY A 105 34.79 -19.89 4.07
CA GLY A 105 34.46 -21.29 3.79
C GLY A 105 32.95 -21.53 3.67
N ALA A 106 32.18 -21.07 4.67
CA ALA A 106 30.72 -21.21 4.69
C ALA A 106 30.05 -20.46 3.53
N ILE A 107 30.52 -19.26 3.18
CA ILE A 107 30.01 -18.48 2.03
C ILE A 107 30.16 -19.27 0.73
N ARG A 108 31.34 -19.89 0.51
CA ARG A 108 31.59 -20.71 -0.69
C ARG A 108 30.72 -21.95 -0.75
N GLU A 109 30.51 -22.61 0.38
CA GLU A 109 29.62 -23.77 0.45
C GLU A 109 28.18 -23.38 0.14
N CYS A 110 27.70 -22.30 0.75
CA CYS A 110 26.36 -21.74 0.53
C CYS A 110 26.14 -21.27 -0.91
N TRP A 111 27.13 -20.63 -1.54
CA TRP A 111 27.08 -20.18 -2.94
C TRP A 111 26.85 -21.32 -3.93
N ASN A 112 27.38 -22.50 -3.60
CA ASN A 112 27.25 -23.70 -4.42
C ASN A 112 25.96 -24.46 -4.14
N SER A 113 25.50 -24.48 -2.88
CA SER A 113 24.30 -25.20 -2.46
C SER A 113 23.01 -24.46 -2.82
N ASN A 114 23.01 -23.12 -2.82
CA ASN A 114 21.86 -22.30 -3.19
C ASN A 114 22.15 -21.41 -4.42
N ARG A 115 21.34 -21.60 -5.46
CA ARG A 115 21.48 -20.89 -6.75
C ARG A 115 20.56 -19.68 -6.89
N ARG A 116 19.69 -19.41 -5.91
CA ARG A 116 18.78 -18.26 -5.92
C ARG A 116 19.56 -16.95 -5.95
N GLU A 117 19.16 -16.04 -6.83
CA GLU A 117 19.89 -14.77 -7.06
C GLU A 117 19.78 -13.84 -5.85
N GLU A 118 18.60 -13.72 -5.23
CA GLU A 118 18.39 -12.97 -3.98
C GLU A 118 19.36 -13.40 -2.87
N PHE A 119 19.51 -14.70 -2.65
CA PHE A 119 20.42 -15.23 -1.63
C PHE A 119 21.89 -14.95 -1.96
N ARG A 120 22.26 -15.04 -3.25
CA ARG A 120 23.62 -14.71 -3.71
C ARG A 120 23.94 -13.23 -3.55
N ILE A 121 22.95 -12.35 -3.73
CA ILE A 121 23.08 -10.93 -3.40
C ILE A 121 23.43 -10.76 -1.92
N ASP A 122 22.74 -11.45 -1.00
CA ASP A 122 23.06 -11.38 0.43
C ASP A 122 24.48 -11.90 0.75
N LEU A 123 24.93 -12.98 0.10
CA LEU A 123 26.31 -13.45 0.23
C LEU A 123 27.34 -12.41 -0.26
N LEU A 124 27.09 -11.76 -1.39
CA LEU A 124 27.98 -10.72 -1.91
C LEU A 124 27.99 -9.49 -1.00
N ARG A 125 26.84 -9.12 -0.43
CA ARG A 125 26.75 -8.06 0.60
C ARG A 125 27.56 -8.42 1.84
N MET A 126 27.55 -9.68 2.29
CA MET A 126 28.48 -10.13 3.33
C MET A 126 29.94 -9.94 2.90
N VAL A 127 30.32 -10.34 1.68
CA VAL A 127 31.70 -10.13 1.19
C VAL A 127 32.08 -8.64 1.21
N THR A 128 31.17 -7.74 0.84
CA THR A 128 31.34 -6.29 0.90
C THR A 128 31.58 -5.79 2.32
N GLU A 129 30.66 -6.08 3.24
CA GLU A 129 30.71 -5.57 4.63
C GLU A 129 31.92 -6.11 5.40
N GLY A 130 32.24 -7.40 5.23
CA GLY A 130 33.37 -8.05 5.90
C GLY A 130 34.70 -7.90 5.19
N LYS A 131 34.73 -7.31 3.99
CA LYS A 131 35.92 -7.22 3.13
C LYS A 131 36.60 -8.58 2.94
N ILE A 132 35.80 -9.62 2.66
CA ILE A 132 36.24 -11.02 2.64
C ILE A 132 36.97 -11.31 1.32
N ARG A 133 38.25 -10.94 1.25
CA ARG A 133 39.10 -11.12 0.05
C ARG A 133 39.17 -12.56 -0.44
N ALA A 134 39.00 -13.53 0.46
CA ALA A 134 38.99 -14.95 0.12
C ALA A 134 37.77 -15.39 -0.70
N CYS A 135 36.82 -14.50 -1.02
CA CYS A 135 35.62 -14.78 -1.82
C CYS A 135 35.48 -13.84 -3.04
N THR A 136 36.51 -13.06 -3.41
CA THR A 136 36.42 -12.11 -4.53
C THR A 136 36.25 -12.78 -5.89
N ASP A 137 36.70 -14.03 -6.04
CA ASP A 137 36.44 -14.85 -7.23
C ASP A 137 34.93 -15.02 -7.50
N LEU A 138 34.11 -15.21 -6.46
CA LEU A 138 32.66 -15.30 -6.61
C LEU A 138 32.07 -13.99 -7.17
N ALA A 139 32.61 -12.85 -6.72
CA ALA A 139 32.19 -11.53 -7.19
C ALA A 139 32.68 -11.26 -8.63
N ARG A 140 33.88 -11.72 -9.01
CA ARG A 140 34.38 -11.63 -10.40
C ARG A 140 33.50 -12.44 -11.34
N ASP A 141 33.09 -13.63 -10.94
CA ASP A 141 32.16 -14.43 -11.74
C ASP A 141 30.81 -13.71 -11.86
N ALA A 142 30.24 -13.25 -10.74
CA ALA A 142 28.90 -12.66 -10.71
C ALA A 142 28.78 -11.30 -11.42
N VAL A 143 29.83 -10.46 -11.42
CA VAL A 143 29.78 -9.13 -12.06
C VAL A 143 29.64 -9.22 -13.59
N MET A 144 30.03 -10.37 -14.17
CA MET A 144 30.04 -10.61 -15.62
C MET A 144 28.89 -11.52 -16.10
N VAL A 145 28.13 -12.14 -15.18
CA VAL A 145 27.04 -13.06 -15.53
C VAL A 145 25.94 -12.32 -16.28
N GLU A 146 25.45 -12.89 -17.39
CA GLU A 146 24.17 -12.51 -17.99
C GLU A 146 23.03 -13.01 -17.11
N THR A 147 22.32 -12.06 -16.50
CA THR A 147 21.18 -12.29 -15.62
C THR A 147 20.14 -11.20 -15.86
N ASP A 148 18.87 -11.54 -15.68
CA ASP A 148 17.75 -10.62 -15.68
C ASP A 148 17.63 -9.85 -14.35
N GLU A 149 18.42 -10.22 -13.33
CA GLU A 149 18.50 -9.57 -12.01
C GLU A 149 19.68 -8.58 -11.93
N PRO A 150 19.47 -7.28 -12.21
CA PRO A 150 20.54 -6.28 -12.24
C PRO A 150 21.20 -6.06 -10.86
N TYR A 151 20.51 -6.34 -9.75
CA TYR A 151 21.07 -6.14 -8.40
C TYR A 151 22.20 -7.12 -8.07
N LEU A 152 22.24 -8.30 -8.70
CA LEU A 152 23.33 -9.26 -8.51
C LEU A 152 24.68 -8.67 -8.97
N ARG A 153 24.71 -8.05 -10.15
CA ARG A 153 25.91 -7.39 -10.69
C ARG A 153 26.33 -6.20 -9.84
N LYS A 154 25.35 -5.44 -9.33
CA LYS A 154 25.59 -4.32 -8.41
C LYS A 154 26.32 -4.79 -7.15
N ALA A 155 25.77 -5.78 -6.45
CA ALA A 155 26.36 -6.33 -5.23
C ALA A 155 27.76 -6.92 -5.49
N ALA A 156 27.96 -7.56 -6.64
CA ALA A 156 29.26 -8.08 -7.05
C ALA A 156 30.30 -6.97 -7.22
N LEU A 157 29.95 -5.87 -7.89
CA LEU A 157 30.85 -4.72 -8.07
C LEU A 157 31.20 -4.06 -6.72
N GLU A 158 30.22 -3.90 -5.83
CA GLU A 158 30.43 -3.36 -4.49
C GLU A 158 31.41 -4.24 -3.69
N ALA A 159 31.28 -5.57 -3.78
CA ALA A 159 32.17 -6.53 -3.12
C ALA A 159 33.63 -6.43 -3.65
N LEU A 160 33.80 -6.32 -4.97
CA LEU A 160 35.12 -6.12 -5.59
C LEU A 160 35.76 -4.80 -5.13
N ASN A 161 34.97 -3.72 -5.09
CA ASN A 161 35.44 -2.41 -4.66
C ASN A 161 35.84 -2.41 -3.17
N ALA A 162 35.02 -2.99 -2.30
CA ALA A 162 35.30 -3.08 -0.86
C ALA A 162 36.54 -3.95 -0.54
N CYS A 163 36.85 -4.93 -1.39
CA CYS A 163 38.01 -5.80 -1.25
C CYS A 163 39.29 -5.26 -1.93
N ASP A 164 39.23 -4.10 -2.59
CA ASP A 164 40.30 -3.55 -3.44
C ASP A 164 40.76 -4.51 -4.55
N ASP A 165 39.83 -5.25 -5.17
CA ASP A 165 40.13 -6.21 -6.23
C ASP A 165 40.38 -5.53 -7.59
N ALA A 166 41.61 -5.07 -7.81
CA ALA A 166 41.97 -4.28 -8.99
C ALA A 166 41.74 -5.03 -10.33
N GLU A 167 41.92 -6.35 -10.33
CA GLU A 167 41.71 -7.20 -11.52
C GLU A 167 40.22 -7.20 -11.92
N GLY A 168 39.33 -7.54 -10.99
CA GLY A 168 37.88 -7.57 -11.21
C GLY A 168 37.30 -6.20 -11.55
N LEU A 169 37.77 -5.13 -10.90
CA LEU A 169 37.33 -3.76 -11.21
C LEU A 169 37.78 -3.31 -12.61
N THR A 170 38.99 -3.69 -13.02
CA THR A 170 39.49 -3.42 -14.38
C THR A 170 38.72 -4.22 -15.43
N GLU A 171 38.30 -5.44 -15.11
CA GLU A 171 37.45 -6.25 -15.97
C GLU A 171 36.03 -5.70 -16.08
N ALA A 172 35.42 -5.30 -14.96
CA ALA A 172 34.11 -4.65 -14.94
C ALA A 172 34.11 -3.33 -15.74
N ALA A 173 35.18 -2.53 -15.65
CA ALA A 173 35.34 -1.32 -16.46
C ALA A 173 35.46 -1.64 -17.96
N ARG A 174 36.20 -2.69 -18.34
CA ARG A 174 36.28 -3.15 -19.73
C ARG A 174 34.92 -3.62 -20.23
N TRP A 175 34.22 -4.43 -19.44
CA TRP A 175 32.87 -4.91 -19.75
C TRP A 175 31.90 -3.77 -19.99
N LEU A 176 31.85 -2.77 -19.09
CA LEU A 176 30.98 -1.61 -19.22
C LEU A 176 31.19 -0.85 -20.54
N MET A 177 32.43 -0.82 -21.04
CA MET A 177 32.77 -0.13 -22.29
C MET A 177 32.41 -0.92 -23.56
N VAL A 178 32.29 -2.26 -23.47
CA VAL A 178 31.98 -3.13 -24.62
C VAL A 178 30.57 -3.72 -24.59
N ALA A 179 29.85 -3.60 -23.48
CA ALA A 179 28.48 -4.09 -23.37
C ALA A 179 27.62 -3.52 -24.52
N GLU A 180 27.07 -4.42 -25.34
CA GLU A 180 26.14 -4.10 -26.42
C GLU A 180 24.70 -4.33 -25.94
N GLY A 181 23.78 -3.43 -26.28
CA GLY A 181 22.38 -3.48 -25.81
C GLY A 181 22.05 -2.42 -24.74
N SER A 182 20.77 -2.32 -24.38
CA SER A 182 20.27 -1.36 -23.39
C SER A 182 20.59 -1.83 -21.97
N VAL A 183 21.82 -1.58 -21.50
CA VAL A 183 22.13 -1.66 -20.07
C VAL A 183 21.21 -0.70 -19.33
N GLU A 184 20.56 -1.17 -18.26
CA GLU A 184 19.68 -0.32 -17.46
C GLU A 184 20.46 0.90 -16.93
N HIS A 185 19.92 2.11 -17.13
CA HIS A 185 20.60 3.36 -16.74
C HIS A 185 21.06 3.37 -15.29
N ARG A 186 20.27 2.82 -14.37
CA ARG A 186 20.62 2.72 -12.95
C ARG A 186 21.90 1.91 -12.72
N LEU A 187 22.05 0.80 -13.44
CA LEU A 187 23.24 -0.05 -13.37
C LEU A 187 24.46 0.70 -13.92
N LEU A 188 24.29 1.44 -15.03
CA LEU A 188 25.36 2.23 -15.63
C LEU A 188 25.89 3.33 -14.69
N PHE A 189 25.01 4.12 -14.08
CA PHE A 189 25.41 5.18 -13.15
C PHE A 189 26.06 4.62 -11.89
N HIS A 190 25.56 3.49 -11.38
CA HIS A 190 26.19 2.81 -10.25
C HIS A 190 27.60 2.32 -10.60
N PHE A 191 27.76 1.64 -11.73
CA PHE A 191 29.07 1.17 -12.20
C PHE A 191 30.05 2.31 -12.42
N ALA A 192 29.61 3.36 -13.12
CA ALA A 192 30.43 4.55 -13.35
C ALA A 192 30.85 5.20 -12.04
N GLY A 193 29.93 5.34 -11.07
CA GLY A 193 30.18 5.94 -9.75
C GLY A 193 31.23 5.18 -8.94
N THR A 194 31.23 3.84 -9.03
CA THR A 194 32.18 2.98 -8.32
C THR A 194 33.55 2.92 -9.01
N LEU A 195 33.58 2.96 -10.35
CA LEU A 195 34.81 2.78 -11.13
C LEU A 195 35.57 4.09 -11.39
N TYR A 196 34.87 5.23 -11.48
CA TYR A 196 35.50 6.53 -11.67
C TYR A 196 36.07 7.09 -10.35
N PRO A 197 37.25 7.72 -10.33
CA PRO A 197 38.19 7.96 -11.45
C PRO A 197 39.27 6.87 -11.59
N ARG A 198 39.25 5.82 -10.75
CA ARG A 198 40.38 4.86 -10.62
C ARG A 198 40.52 3.92 -11.83
N TYR A 199 39.40 3.42 -12.35
CA TYR A 199 39.35 2.42 -13.41
C TYR A 199 38.62 2.93 -14.66
N LEU A 200 37.99 4.11 -14.58
CA LEU A 200 37.30 4.79 -15.67
C LEU A 200 37.84 6.22 -15.81
N SER A 201 38.28 6.61 -17.01
CA SER A 201 38.68 7.98 -17.31
C SER A 201 37.48 8.89 -17.58
N MET A 202 37.66 10.21 -17.46
CA MET A 202 36.63 11.21 -17.78
C MET A 202 36.08 11.03 -19.20
N ASN A 203 36.94 10.79 -20.20
CA ASN A 203 36.52 10.59 -21.59
C ASN A 203 35.66 9.33 -21.75
N GLN A 204 35.98 8.25 -21.04
CA GLN A 204 35.17 7.03 -21.08
C GLN A 204 33.82 7.24 -20.40
N PHE A 205 33.78 7.97 -19.29
CA PHE A 205 32.53 8.35 -18.62
C PHE A 205 31.60 9.17 -19.54
N LEU A 206 32.14 10.20 -20.19
CA LEU A 206 31.38 11.02 -21.15
C LEU A 206 30.89 10.20 -22.35
N ALA A 207 31.70 9.26 -22.84
CA ALA A 207 31.30 8.36 -23.91
C ALA A 207 30.15 7.42 -23.50
N LEU A 208 30.11 6.97 -22.24
CA LEU A 208 29.00 6.18 -21.69
C LEU A 208 27.72 7.01 -21.59
N LEU A 209 27.80 8.25 -21.11
CA LEU A 209 26.66 9.17 -21.06
C LEU A 209 26.10 9.46 -22.46
N ASP A 210 26.97 9.61 -23.47
CA ASP A 210 26.51 9.80 -24.85
C ASP A 210 25.84 8.55 -25.40
N ARG A 211 26.47 7.37 -25.22
CA ARG A 211 25.96 6.08 -25.70
C ARG A 211 24.59 5.76 -25.09
N TYR A 212 24.37 6.07 -23.82
CA TYR A 212 23.16 5.79 -23.06
C TYR A 212 22.50 7.07 -22.52
N PRO A 213 21.80 7.84 -23.37
CA PRO A 213 21.19 9.12 -22.97
C PRO A 213 20.09 8.92 -21.92
N LEU A 214 20.03 9.82 -20.93
CA LEU A 214 18.98 9.82 -19.89
C LEU A 214 17.58 9.95 -20.49
N THR A 215 16.61 9.20 -19.96
CA THR A 215 15.20 9.33 -20.34
C THR A 215 14.43 10.17 -19.32
N ASP A 216 13.31 10.79 -19.71
CA ASP A 216 12.45 11.59 -18.81
C ASP A 216 11.99 10.81 -17.56
N LYS A 217 12.04 9.47 -17.60
CA LYS A 217 11.74 8.57 -16.46
C LYS A 217 12.85 8.53 -15.41
N ASP A 218 14.10 8.82 -15.80
CA ASP A 218 15.31 8.71 -14.97
C ASP A 218 15.74 10.05 -14.36
N TRP A 219 15.01 11.11 -14.72
CA TRP A 219 15.25 12.52 -14.41
C TRP A 219 15.56 12.82 -12.94
N SER A 220 14.74 12.29 -12.03
CA SER A 220 14.81 12.60 -10.60
C SER A 220 15.86 11.79 -9.85
N SER A 221 16.14 10.55 -10.28
CA SER A 221 16.98 9.60 -9.54
C SER A 221 18.49 9.86 -9.65
N HIS A 222 18.94 10.68 -10.60
CA HIS A 222 20.38 10.83 -10.92
C HIS A 222 20.94 12.24 -10.65
N LYS A 223 20.16 13.14 -10.05
CA LYS A 223 20.59 14.51 -9.69
C LYS A 223 21.80 14.51 -8.75
N GLU A 224 21.81 13.58 -7.79
CA GLU A 224 22.88 13.45 -6.79
C GLU A 224 24.11 12.69 -7.33
N SER A 225 23.93 11.82 -8.32
CA SER A 225 25.05 11.08 -8.92
C SER A 225 26.03 12.02 -9.64
N LEU A 226 25.53 12.98 -10.42
CA LEU A 226 26.36 13.96 -11.13
C LEU A 226 27.16 14.88 -10.20
N THR A 227 26.58 15.29 -9.08
CA THR A 227 27.29 16.06 -8.06
C THR A 227 28.31 15.23 -7.29
N GLY A 228 28.07 13.91 -7.15
CA GLY A 228 29.03 12.94 -6.62
C GLY A 228 30.25 12.76 -7.52
N PHE A 229 30.06 12.66 -8.85
CA PHE A 229 31.18 12.61 -9.80
C PHE A 229 32.08 13.84 -9.71
N TRP A 230 31.50 15.03 -9.51
CA TRP A 230 32.27 16.26 -9.30
C TRP A 230 33.13 16.23 -8.03
N ASP A 231 32.63 15.62 -6.95
CA ASP A 231 33.37 15.54 -5.68
C ASP A 231 34.60 14.67 -5.78
N VAL A 232 34.47 13.52 -6.43
CA VAL A 232 35.57 12.56 -6.60
C VAL A 232 36.45 12.88 -7.81
N ALA A 233 36.04 13.80 -8.69
CA ALA A 233 36.82 14.20 -9.85
C ALA A 233 38.12 14.92 -9.44
N PRO A 234 39.27 14.51 -10.00
CA PRO A 234 40.51 15.28 -9.91
C PRO A 234 40.30 16.72 -10.37
N ALA A 235 41.06 17.67 -9.81
CA ALA A 235 40.94 19.09 -10.18
C ALA A 235 41.15 19.34 -11.68
N SER A 236 42.00 18.53 -12.34
CA SER A 236 42.22 18.55 -13.79
C SER A 236 40.99 18.16 -14.62
N ASP A 237 40.10 17.33 -14.05
CA ASP A 237 39.02 16.67 -14.77
C ASP A 237 37.69 17.40 -14.58
N ARG A 238 37.59 18.28 -13.56
CA ARG A 238 36.39 19.09 -13.29
C ARG A 238 35.99 19.95 -14.49
N GLU A 239 36.93 20.61 -15.13
CA GLU A 239 36.62 21.38 -16.34
C GLU A 239 36.19 20.48 -17.50
N SER A 240 36.87 19.35 -17.68
CA SER A 240 36.52 18.36 -18.71
C SER A 240 35.12 17.78 -18.49
N LEU A 241 34.69 17.59 -17.24
CA LEU A 241 33.34 17.16 -16.87
C LEU A 241 32.29 18.22 -17.25
N LEU A 242 32.51 19.48 -16.84
CA LEU A 242 31.58 20.56 -17.14
C LEU A 242 31.46 20.79 -18.65
N ALA A 243 32.60 20.89 -19.34
CA ALA A 243 32.66 21.08 -20.78
C ALA A 243 32.04 19.89 -21.53
N GLY A 244 32.41 18.66 -21.17
CA GLY A 244 31.91 17.45 -21.81
C GLY A 244 30.40 17.26 -21.67
N ILE A 245 29.85 17.45 -20.47
CA ILE A 245 28.39 17.38 -20.26
C ILE A 245 27.68 18.49 -21.03
N ALA A 246 28.22 19.72 -20.98
CA ALA A 246 27.64 20.82 -21.72
C ALA A 246 27.65 20.57 -23.23
N ASP A 247 28.72 19.98 -23.77
CA ASP A 247 28.82 19.60 -25.18
C ASP A 247 27.74 18.60 -25.56
N LEU A 248 27.49 17.56 -24.76
CA LEU A 248 26.39 16.63 -25.00
C LEU A 248 25.03 17.34 -25.05
N CYS A 249 24.77 18.26 -24.12
CA CYS A 249 23.50 18.99 -24.04
C CYS A 249 23.33 20.08 -25.11
N LEU A 250 24.42 20.62 -25.64
CA LEU A 250 24.41 21.74 -26.61
C LEU A 250 24.75 21.30 -28.05
N THR A 251 24.83 19.99 -28.33
CA THR A 251 25.10 19.45 -29.66
C THR A 251 23.80 19.17 -30.46
N PRO A 252 23.73 19.55 -31.75
CA PRO A 252 22.59 19.22 -32.63
C PRO A 252 22.40 17.70 -32.84
N PRO A 253 21.19 17.22 -33.21
CA PRO A 253 19.98 17.99 -33.52
C PRO A 253 19.30 18.52 -32.26
N PHE A 254 18.75 19.74 -32.33
CA PHE A 254 18.06 20.37 -31.21
C PHE A 254 16.60 19.95 -31.13
N SER A 255 16.06 19.83 -29.91
CA SER A 255 14.63 19.56 -29.67
C SER A 255 13.72 20.64 -30.24
N ASN A 256 14.14 21.91 -30.14
CA ASN A 256 13.48 23.03 -30.77
C ASN A 256 14.51 24.13 -31.08
N GLU A 257 14.79 24.33 -32.36
CA GLU A 257 15.78 25.33 -32.81
C GLU A 257 15.43 26.77 -32.41
N ARG A 258 14.15 27.07 -32.23
CA ARG A 258 13.69 28.43 -31.92
C ARG A 258 13.51 28.69 -30.43
N ARG A 259 13.16 27.66 -29.65
CA ARG A 259 12.70 27.82 -28.26
C ARG A 259 13.79 27.54 -27.23
N ASP A 260 14.45 26.37 -27.32
CA ASP A 260 15.29 25.85 -26.23
C ASP A 260 16.68 25.38 -26.68
N ARG A 261 16.98 25.16 -27.96
CA ARG A 261 18.34 24.81 -28.48
C ARG A 261 19.13 23.85 -27.58
N THR A 262 18.42 22.86 -27.06
CA THR A 262 18.98 21.77 -26.26
C THR A 262 18.97 20.53 -27.14
N SER A 263 20.00 19.69 -27.05
CA SER A 263 20.09 18.43 -27.78
C SER A 263 18.81 17.60 -27.61
N ALA A 264 18.21 17.16 -28.71
CA ALA A 264 17.05 16.28 -28.69
C ALA A 264 17.37 14.95 -27.98
N ARG A 265 18.63 14.49 -28.08
CA ARG A 265 19.13 13.27 -27.43
C ARG A 265 19.39 13.48 -25.93
N HIS A 266 19.94 14.63 -25.54
CA HIS A 266 20.42 14.89 -24.17
C HIS A 266 19.59 15.94 -23.42
N ARG A 267 18.34 16.18 -23.83
CA ARG A 267 17.43 17.14 -23.19
C ARG A 267 17.17 16.78 -21.73
N THR A 268 16.98 15.51 -21.41
CA THR A 268 16.74 15.09 -20.03
C THR A 268 17.99 15.21 -19.17
N LEU A 269 19.17 14.95 -19.73
CA LEU A 269 20.43 15.26 -19.05
C LEU A 269 20.53 16.75 -18.73
N ALA A 270 20.15 17.64 -19.66
CA ALA A 270 20.21 19.09 -19.45
C ALA A 270 19.32 19.57 -18.29
N LYS A 271 18.14 18.95 -18.12
CA LYS A 271 17.31 19.18 -16.93
C LYS A 271 18.19 19.00 -15.66
N SER A 272 19.15 18.04 -15.62
CA SER A 272 19.75 17.35 -14.40
C SER A 272 20.82 18.19 -13.76
N LEU A 273 21.20 19.24 -14.46
CA LEU A 273 22.45 19.91 -14.23
C LEU A 273 22.31 21.01 -13.18
N LYS A 274 21.08 21.41 -12.78
CA LYS A 274 20.88 22.49 -11.80
C LYS A 274 21.67 22.25 -10.48
N PRO A 275 21.63 21.08 -9.82
CA PRO A 275 22.45 20.83 -8.62
C PRO A 275 23.96 20.88 -8.89
N LEU A 276 24.41 20.35 -10.04
CA LEU A 276 25.81 20.43 -10.47
C LEU A 276 26.26 21.87 -10.71
N GLY A 277 25.41 22.67 -11.37
CA GLY A 277 25.64 24.09 -11.62
C GLY A 277 25.69 24.91 -10.33
N LEU A 278 24.76 24.68 -9.40
CA LEU A 278 24.79 25.29 -8.06
C LEU A 278 26.12 25.02 -7.35
N LYS A 279 26.57 23.76 -7.37
CA LYS A 279 27.82 23.33 -6.73
C LYS A 279 29.04 23.93 -7.40
N ALA A 280 29.10 23.94 -8.73
CA ALA A 280 30.20 24.49 -9.50
C ALA A 280 30.31 26.02 -9.36
N VAL A 281 29.19 26.75 -9.37
CA VAL A 281 29.15 28.20 -9.13
C VAL A 281 29.53 28.54 -7.68
N SER A 282 29.05 27.76 -6.71
CA SER A 282 29.44 27.95 -5.31
C SER A 282 30.94 27.71 -5.09
N ALA A 283 31.52 26.72 -5.78
CA ALA A 283 32.95 26.42 -5.74
C ALA A 283 33.82 27.46 -6.47
N LEU A 284 33.24 28.24 -7.40
CA LEU A 284 33.97 29.28 -8.15
C LEU A 284 34.46 30.40 -7.23
N GLY A 285 33.64 30.84 -6.27
CA GLY A 285 33.94 31.99 -5.43
C GLY A 285 34.28 33.23 -6.27
N GLY A 286 35.50 33.76 -6.11
CA GLY A 286 36.04 34.89 -6.89
C GLY A 286 36.97 34.52 -8.05
N ALA A 287 37.10 33.24 -8.39
CA ALA A 287 37.94 32.80 -9.51
C ALA A 287 37.30 33.12 -10.87
N GLU A 288 38.11 33.16 -11.93
CA GLU A 288 37.60 33.32 -13.30
C GLU A 288 36.78 32.10 -13.74
N PRO A 289 35.56 32.29 -14.26
CA PRO A 289 34.72 31.18 -14.69
C PRO A 289 35.32 30.52 -15.93
N SER A 290 35.37 29.19 -15.90
CA SER A 290 35.86 28.39 -16.99
C SER A 290 34.85 28.31 -18.16
N VAL A 291 35.32 27.94 -19.34
CA VAL A 291 34.46 27.83 -20.53
C VAL A 291 33.41 26.73 -20.34
N GLY A 292 33.79 25.61 -19.71
CA GLY A 292 32.90 24.51 -19.36
C GLY A 292 31.78 24.94 -18.42
N LEU A 293 32.08 25.73 -17.38
CA LEU A 293 31.07 26.26 -16.46
C LEU A 293 30.05 27.14 -17.18
N ILE A 294 30.51 28.04 -18.05
CA ILE A 294 29.62 28.91 -18.83
C ILE A 294 28.70 28.08 -19.74
N ARG A 295 29.26 27.12 -20.49
CA ARG A 295 28.47 26.23 -21.35
C ARG A 295 27.47 25.40 -20.55
N LEU A 296 27.83 24.93 -19.35
CA LEU A 296 26.91 24.18 -18.48
C LEU A 296 25.73 25.04 -18.05
N LEU A 297 25.97 26.29 -17.61
CA LEU A 297 24.92 27.22 -17.22
C LEU A 297 23.97 27.51 -18.38
N MET A 298 24.50 27.71 -19.59
CA MET A 298 23.68 27.86 -20.81
C MET A 298 22.78 26.63 -21.05
N ALA A 299 23.30 25.42 -20.85
CA ALA A 299 22.50 24.20 -20.97
C ALA A 299 21.37 24.13 -19.93
N ILE A 300 21.60 24.62 -18.71
CA ILE A 300 20.61 24.69 -17.63
C ILE A 300 19.53 25.75 -17.95
N GLU A 301 19.89 26.95 -18.44
CA GLU A 301 18.95 28.04 -18.80
C GLU A 301 17.93 27.66 -19.87
N ARG A 302 18.37 26.79 -20.78
CA ARG A 302 17.64 26.43 -21.99
C ARG A 302 16.44 25.51 -21.73
N VAL A 303 16.42 24.86 -20.58
CA VAL A 303 15.37 23.94 -20.20
C VAL A 303 14.31 24.67 -19.37
N TRP A 304 13.09 24.78 -19.91
CA TRP A 304 11.92 25.32 -19.19
C TRP A 304 11.44 24.32 -18.14
N ASP A 305 11.34 24.72 -16.86
CA ASP A 305 10.79 23.89 -15.80
C ASP A 305 9.63 24.59 -15.06
N GLU A 306 8.48 23.90 -15.00
CA GLU A 306 7.26 24.28 -14.27
C GLU A 306 7.33 23.89 -12.78
N TYR A 307 8.40 23.19 -12.35
CA TYR A 307 8.56 22.68 -10.98
C TYR A 307 9.81 23.23 -10.26
N ASN A 308 9.82 24.52 -9.94
CA ASN A 308 10.76 25.06 -8.94
C ASN A 308 10.06 25.20 -7.58
N ARG A 309 10.33 24.27 -6.66
CA ARG A 309 10.31 24.60 -5.22
C ARG A 309 11.66 25.23 -4.87
N ASP A 310 11.62 26.33 -4.15
CA ASP A 310 12.78 27.17 -3.84
C ASP A 310 13.76 26.48 -2.88
N GLU A 311 14.84 25.92 -3.40
CA GLU A 311 16.08 25.72 -2.63
C GLU A 311 16.84 27.06 -2.57
N LYS A 312 17.21 27.50 -1.37
CA LYS A 312 17.99 28.73 -1.13
C LYS A 312 19.45 28.40 -0.80
N PRO A 313 20.45 29.10 -1.37
CA PRO A 313 20.32 30.15 -2.38
C PRO A 313 20.02 29.60 -3.78
N SER A 314 19.22 30.33 -4.55
CA SER A 314 18.90 29.96 -5.92
C SER A 314 20.08 30.19 -6.87
N LEU A 315 20.14 29.44 -7.96
CA LEU A 315 21.19 29.61 -8.99
C LEU A 315 21.19 31.05 -9.55
N SER A 316 20.01 31.66 -9.66
CA SER A 316 19.88 33.06 -10.09
C SER A 316 20.53 34.04 -9.11
N GLU A 317 20.41 33.83 -7.80
CA GLU A 317 21.03 34.68 -6.78
C GLU A 317 22.57 34.53 -6.79
N LEU A 318 23.07 33.29 -6.96
CA LEU A 318 24.51 33.03 -7.07
C LEU A 318 25.12 33.64 -8.34
N VAL A 319 24.42 33.57 -9.48
CA VAL A 319 24.85 34.26 -10.70
C VAL A 319 24.76 35.77 -10.50
N ALA A 320 23.66 36.29 -9.94
CA ALA A 320 23.46 37.72 -9.72
C ALA A 320 24.54 38.37 -8.85
N SER A 321 25.03 37.65 -7.84
CA SER A 321 26.07 38.11 -6.92
C SER A 321 27.51 38.02 -7.48
N ASN A 322 27.72 37.49 -8.68
CA ASN A 322 29.04 37.39 -9.32
C ASN A 322 29.08 38.14 -10.67
N PRO A 323 29.52 39.42 -10.70
CA PRO A 323 29.58 40.23 -11.93
C PRO A 323 30.46 39.65 -13.04
N HIS A 324 31.57 38.99 -12.70
CA HIS A 324 32.46 38.35 -13.68
C HIS A 324 31.77 37.19 -14.40
N LEU A 325 31.04 36.36 -13.64
CA LEU A 325 30.24 35.26 -14.18
C LEU A 325 29.09 35.77 -15.05
N LYS A 326 28.33 36.79 -14.58
CA LYS A 326 27.28 37.45 -15.38
C LYS A 326 27.80 37.96 -16.72
N ARG A 327 28.90 38.72 -16.68
CA ARG A 327 29.52 39.29 -17.88
C ARG A 327 29.88 38.18 -18.87
N LYS A 328 30.56 37.12 -18.43
CA LYS A 328 30.97 36.01 -19.31
C LYS A 328 29.77 35.25 -19.89
N LEU A 329 28.72 35.01 -19.09
CA LEU A 329 27.51 34.30 -19.52
C LEU A 329 26.73 35.09 -20.58
N LEU A 330 26.51 36.40 -20.36
CA LEU A 330 25.88 37.30 -21.36
C LEU A 330 26.58 37.18 -22.73
N TRP A 331 27.91 37.26 -22.73
CA TRP A 331 28.67 37.28 -23.98
C TRP A 331 28.72 35.92 -24.66
N ALA A 332 28.64 34.83 -23.90
CA ALA A 332 28.44 33.50 -24.47
C ALA A 332 27.07 33.38 -25.15
N ASP A 333 26.01 33.91 -24.55
CA ASP A 333 24.66 33.94 -25.15
C ASP A 333 24.61 34.81 -26.42
N VAL A 334 25.32 35.95 -26.45
CA VAL A 334 25.44 36.79 -27.66
C VAL A 334 26.12 36.02 -28.80
N VAL A 335 27.22 35.33 -28.50
CA VAL A 335 27.94 34.52 -29.50
C VAL A 335 27.06 33.39 -30.03
N ASP A 336 26.34 32.69 -29.15
CA ASP A 336 25.41 31.61 -29.53
C ASP A 336 24.20 32.12 -30.33
N ALA A 337 23.64 33.27 -29.97
CA ALA A 337 22.55 33.90 -30.72
C ALA A 337 23.00 34.25 -32.15
N ARG A 338 24.23 34.74 -32.33
CA ARG A 338 24.79 35.07 -33.65
C ARG A 338 25.07 33.86 -34.52
N SER A 339 25.46 32.72 -33.95
CA SER A 339 25.72 31.51 -34.74
C SER A 339 24.45 30.87 -35.31
N HIS A 340 23.26 31.24 -34.81
CA HIS A 340 21.98 30.62 -35.19
C HIS A 340 20.94 31.59 -35.77
N GLN A 341 21.12 32.90 -35.65
CA GLN A 341 20.22 33.91 -36.25
C GLN A 341 20.83 34.53 -37.51
N LYS A 342 20.01 34.74 -38.55
CA LYS A 342 20.42 35.45 -39.77
C LYS A 342 20.60 36.97 -39.57
N ASN A 343 19.99 37.52 -38.53
CA ASN A 343 20.01 38.96 -38.24
C ASN A 343 21.16 39.31 -37.29
N GLN A 344 21.72 40.51 -37.44
CA GLN A 344 22.73 41.00 -36.50
C GLN A 344 22.13 41.21 -35.10
N ILE A 345 22.77 40.61 -34.09
CA ILE A 345 22.43 40.79 -32.67
C ILE A 345 23.03 42.11 -32.19
N THR A 346 22.18 43.12 -32.03
CA THR A 346 22.50 44.49 -31.64
C THR A 346 21.77 44.92 -30.36
N ARG A 347 20.76 44.16 -29.91
CA ARG A 347 19.93 44.46 -28.73
C ARG A 347 19.89 43.30 -27.75
N LEU A 348 19.82 43.63 -26.46
CA LEU A 348 19.75 42.65 -25.38
C LEU A 348 18.56 41.70 -25.51
N TRP A 349 17.39 42.18 -25.92
CA TRP A 349 16.22 41.30 -26.09
C TRP A 349 16.37 40.33 -27.29
N GLN A 350 17.30 40.57 -28.21
CA GLN A 350 17.56 39.66 -29.35
C GLN A 350 18.38 38.43 -28.95
N THR A 351 19.03 38.48 -27.78
CA THR A 351 19.70 37.30 -27.19
C THR A 351 18.72 36.38 -26.47
N ARG A 352 17.48 36.85 -26.19
CA ARG A 352 16.48 36.07 -25.46
C ARG A 352 15.99 34.88 -26.28
N LEU A 353 16.18 33.69 -25.71
CA LEU A 353 15.36 32.53 -26.00
C LEU A 353 14.02 32.65 -25.25
N TYR A 354 13.03 31.84 -25.59
CA TYR A 354 11.75 31.79 -24.87
C TYR A 354 11.88 31.21 -23.43
N SER A 355 13.10 31.02 -22.91
CA SER A 355 13.43 30.55 -21.56
C SER A 355 13.89 31.69 -20.63
N ARG A 356 13.87 31.47 -19.31
CA ARG A 356 14.38 32.42 -18.32
C ARG A 356 15.91 32.40 -18.33
N LEU A 357 16.54 33.54 -18.57
CA LEU A 357 17.98 33.74 -18.42
C LEU A 357 18.32 33.91 -16.93
N TRP A 358 19.44 33.37 -16.45
CA TRP A 358 19.82 33.46 -15.02
C TRP A 358 20.35 34.84 -14.64
N TRP A 359 20.81 35.62 -15.62
CA TRP A 359 21.30 36.97 -15.40
C TRP A 359 20.16 38.00 -15.47
N HIS A 360 20.08 38.84 -14.43
CA HIS A 360 19.34 40.09 -14.43
C HIS A 360 20.35 41.20 -14.10
N PHE A 361 20.17 42.38 -14.70
CA PHE A 361 21.08 43.50 -14.47
C PHE A 361 20.50 44.45 -13.44
N GLY A 362 21.37 44.97 -12.57
CA GLY A 362 21.06 46.05 -11.66
C GLY A 362 22.11 47.16 -11.75
N PRO A 363 21.98 48.21 -10.92
CA PRO A 363 22.91 49.34 -10.90
C PRO A 363 24.38 48.94 -10.74
N ASP A 364 24.66 47.87 -9.98
CA ASP A 364 26.02 47.35 -9.72
C ASP A 364 26.72 46.81 -10.99
N ASP A 365 25.99 46.58 -12.07
CA ASP A 365 26.52 46.08 -13.34
C ASP A 365 26.94 47.20 -14.31
N LEU A 366 26.58 48.45 -14.02
CA LEU A 366 26.83 49.58 -14.91
C LEU A 366 28.31 49.78 -15.21
N ASP A 367 29.20 49.58 -14.23
CA ASP A 367 30.64 49.81 -14.38
C ASP A 367 31.26 48.94 -15.47
N TRP A 368 31.01 47.62 -15.44
CA TRP A 368 31.57 46.72 -16.45
C TRP A 368 30.83 46.83 -17.79
N LEU A 369 29.54 47.17 -17.79
CA LEU A 369 28.79 47.44 -19.00
C LEU A 369 29.30 48.70 -19.72
N TYR A 370 29.66 49.75 -18.98
CA TYR A 370 30.32 50.94 -19.55
C TYR A 370 31.69 50.61 -20.13
N GLN A 371 32.46 49.72 -19.49
CA GLN A 371 33.72 49.24 -20.05
C GLN A 371 33.50 48.47 -21.35
N ASP A 372 32.51 47.57 -21.41
CA ASP A 372 32.17 46.85 -22.63
C ASP A 372 31.64 47.78 -23.74
N LEU A 373 30.83 48.80 -23.38
CA LEU A 373 30.40 49.86 -24.29
C LEU A 373 31.57 50.65 -24.88
N ALA A 374 32.67 50.82 -24.14
CA ALA A 374 33.83 51.59 -24.62
C ALA A 374 34.84 50.72 -25.40
N ALA A 375 35.12 49.51 -24.92
CA ALA A 375 36.30 48.73 -25.30
C ALA A 375 36.01 47.54 -26.23
N ARG A 376 34.74 47.15 -26.44
CA ARG A 376 34.42 46.02 -27.33
C ARG A 376 34.77 46.34 -28.79
N PRO A 377 35.35 45.37 -29.55
CA PRO A 377 35.83 45.62 -30.91
C PRO A 377 34.69 45.70 -31.95
N LEU A 378 33.60 44.97 -31.73
CA LEU A 378 32.44 44.96 -32.64
C LEU A 378 31.45 46.05 -32.22
N VAL A 379 30.97 46.85 -33.18
CA VAL A 379 29.98 47.90 -32.91
C VAL A 379 28.69 47.27 -32.40
N GLU A 380 28.31 46.10 -32.91
CA GLU A 380 27.13 45.34 -32.51
C GLU A 380 27.21 44.89 -31.04
N ASP A 381 28.40 44.54 -30.53
CA ASP A 381 28.61 44.26 -29.10
C ASP A 381 28.36 45.53 -28.28
N ARG A 382 28.91 46.67 -28.73
CA ARG A 382 28.71 47.95 -28.06
C ARG A 382 27.22 48.34 -28.04
N GLN A 383 26.45 48.01 -29.08
CA GLN A 383 25.00 48.21 -29.13
C GLN A 383 24.25 47.32 -28.12
N VAL A 384 24.68 46.06 -27.95
CA VAL A 384 24.11 45.15 -26.93
C VAL A 384 24.39 45.71 -25.53
N ALA A 385 25.63 46.11 -25.24
CA ALA A 385 26.02 46.73 -23.97
C ALA A 385 25.21 48.02 -23.71
N LEU A 386 25.06 48.88 -24.73
CA LEU A 386 24.24 50.08 -24.65
C LEU A 386 22.78 49.73 -24.31
N SER A 387 22.18 48.76 -24.99
CA SER A 387 20.79 48.38 -24.73
C SER A 387 20.56 47.86 -23.30
N ALA A 388 21.54 47.16 -22.70
CA ALA A 388 21.48 46.71 -21.32
C ALA A 388 21.58 47.87 -20.32
N ILE A 389 22.51 48.80 -20.54
CA ILE A 389 22.64 50.03 -19.73
C ILE A 389 21.34 50.82 -19.73
N LEU A 390 20.71 50.97 -20.90
CA LEU A 390 19.47 51.72 -21.04
C LEU A 390 18.29 51.07 -20.33
N THR A 391 18.23 49.74 -20.26
CA THR A 391 17.22 49.04 -19.44
C THR A 391 17.40 49.36 -17.96
N ILE A 392 18.62 49.24 -17.42
CA ILE A 392 18.91 49.54 -16.00
C ILE A 392 18.54 51.00 -15.67
N LEU A 393 18.98 51.95 -16.50
CA LEU A 393 18.73 53.37 -16.27
C LEU A 393 17.25 53.75 -16.41
N ARG A 394 16.48 53.01 -17.23
CA ARG A 394 15.03 53.21 -17.35
C ARG A 394 14.29 52.68 -16.13
N ASP A 395 14.66 51.50 -15.64
CA ASP A 395 14.05 50.91 -14.44
C ASP A 395 14.36 51.74 -13.17
N GLU A 396 15.47 52.48 -13.18
CA GLU A 396 15.88 53.42 -12.12
C GLU A 396 15.39 54.86 -12.31
N ASP A 397 14.58 55.15 -13.34
CA ASP A 397 14.13 56.51 -13.72
C ASP A 397 15.28 57.53 -13.93
N LYS A 398 16.48 57.07 -14.29
CA LYS A 398 17.71 57.88 -14.48
C LYS A 398 18.12 58.06 -15.94
N LEU A 399 17.43 57.43 -16.89
CA LEU A 399 17.81 57.43 -18.32
C LEU A 399 18.00 58.83 -18.90
N HIS A 400 17.07 59.76 -18.65
CA HIS A 400 17.18 61.13 -19.16
C HIS A 400 18.25 61.96 -18.44
N ILE A 401 18.57 61.62 -17.19
CA ILE A 401 19.58 62.30 -16.38
C ILE A 401 20.98 61.91 -16.86
N GLU A 402 21.20 60.63 -17.15
CA GLU A 402 22.50 60.08 -17.58
C GLU A 402 22.74 60.19 -19.10
N ALA A 403 21.80 60.73 -19.87
CA ALA A 403 21.86 60.80 -21.32
C ALA A 403 23.12 61.50 -21.85
N ASP A 404 23.53 62.61 -21.24
CA ASP A 404 24.71 63.36 -21.68
C ASP A 404 26.02 62.64 -21.33
N HIS A 405 26.07 61.93 -20.20
CA HIS A 405 27.20 61.08 -19.85
C HIS A 405 27.32 59.88 -20.80
N LEU A 406 26.20 59.30 -21.24
CA LEU A 406 26.19 58.26 -22.26
C LEU A 406 26.72 58.77 -23.61
N ARG A 407 26.31 59.97 -24.04
CA ARG A 407 26.84 60.60 -25.27
C ARG A 407 28.35 60.80 -25.20
N GLN A 408 28.86 61.30 -24.07
CA GLN A 408 30.30 61.47 -23.85
C GLN A 408 31.06 60.13 -23.92
N ARG A 409 30.51 59.06 -23.35
CA ARG A 409 31.13 57.72 -23.36
C ARG A 409 31.07 57.04 -24.73
N ILE A 410 30.03 57.32 -25.52
CA ILE A 410 29.89 56.80 -26.88
C ILE A 410 30.87 57.49 -27.84
N GLY A 411 31.11 58.79 -27.66
CA GLY A 411 31.94 59.61 -28.55
C GLY A 411 31.33 59.76 -29.94
N ASP A 412 32.15 59.82 -30.98
CA ASP A 412 31.72 60.11 -32.36
C ASP A 412 31.17 58.87 -33.13
N ASN A 413 30.76 57.80 -32.46
CA ASN A 413 30.22 56.62 -33.14
C ASN A 413 28.77 56.87 -33.60
N PRO A 414 28.51 57.04 -34.91
CA PRO A 414 27.20 57.48 -35.40
C PRO A 414 26.10 56.43 -35.17
N VAL A 415 26.45 55.14 -35.12
CA VAL A 415 25.48 54.04 -34.93
C VAL A 415 24.99 54.00 -33.48
N LEU A 416 25.90 54.13 -32.52
CA LEU A 416 25.56 54.13 -31.09
C LEU A 416 24.83 55.40 -30.66
N LEU A 417 25.16 56.55 -31.26
CA LEU A 417 24.43 57.81 -31.04
C LEU A 417 23.00 57.71 -31.56
N ALA A 418 22.80 57.20 -32.78
CA ALA A 418 21.47 56.98 -33.34
C ALA A 418 20.63 56.01 -32.49
N ASP A 419 21.25 54.96 -31.95
CA ASP A 419 20.59 54.04 -31.03
C ASP A 419 20.14 54.74 -29.75
N LEU A 420 21.04 55.47 -29.07
CA LEU A 420 20.73 56.21 -27.86
C LEU A 420 19.59 57.21 -28.09
N ASP A 421 19.65 57.99 -29.18
CA ASP A 421 18.61 58.95 -29.52
C ASP A 421 17.27 58.26 -29.80
N GLY A 422 17.28 57.07 -30.42
CA GLY A 422 16.08 56.25 -30.60
C GLY A 422 15.45 55.76 -29.29
N TYR A 423 16.24 55.50 -28.25
CA TYR A 423 15.73 55.14 -26.92
C TYR A 423 15.28 56.34 -26.08
N LEU A 424 15.86 57.52 -26.32
CA LEU A 424 15.48 58.80 -25.69
C LEU A 424 14.29 59.45 -26.38
N ALA A 425 14.03 59.09 -27.63
CA ALA A 425 12.84 59.51 -28.36
C ALA A 425 11.59 59.02 -27.60
N PRO A 426 10.59 59.88 -27.40
CA PRO A 426 9.31 59.45 -26.87
C PRO A 426 8.76 58.33 -27.77
N PRO A 427 8.18 57.24 -27.20
CA PRO A 427 7.60 56.18 -28.01
C PRO A 427 6.64 56.79 -29.03
N GLU A 428 6.70 56.37 -30.30
CA GLU A 428 5.65 56.74 -31.25
C GLU A 428 4.32 56.29 -30.65
N GLU A 429 3.46 57.25 -30.33
CA GLU A 429 2.15 56.98 -29.77
C GLU A 429 1.25 56.40 -30.87
N ASP A 430 1.39 55.10 -31.15
CA ASP A 430 0.43 54.32 -31.92
C ASP A 430 -0.96 54.51 -31.29
N GLU A 431 -1.95 54.88 -32.11
CA GLU A 431 -3.34 55.01 -31.68
C GLU A 431 -3.83 53.76 -30.95
N GLY A 432 -3.32 52.57 -31.30
CA GLY A 432 -3.63 51.31 -30.64
C GLY A 432 -3.18 51.25 -29.18
N VAL A 433 -1.98 51.75 -28.86
CA VAL A 433 -1.42 51.75 -27.49
C VAL A 433 -2.10 52.80 -26.60
N ARG A 434 -2.39 53.99 -27.16
CA ARG A 434 -3.18 55.01 -26.45
C ARG A 434 -4.59 54.53 -26.11
N ARG A 435 -5.26 53.89 -27.08
CA ARG A 435 -6.61 53.31 -26.89
C ARG A 435 -6.58 52.18 -25.86
N TRP A 436 -5.58 51.31 -25.88
CA TRP A 436 -5.41 50.24 -24.89
C TRP A 436 -5.15 50.76 -23.46
N CYS A 437 -4.27 51.76 -23.29
CA CYS A 437 -4.02 52.38 -21.98
C CYS A 437 -5.26 53.12 -21.45
N GLN A 438 -6.00 53.82 -22.31
CA GLN A 438 -7.26 54.47 -21.95
C GLN A 438 -8.32 53.45 -21.56
N GLU A 439 -8.51 52.39 -22.35
CA GLU A 439 -9.44 51.31 -22.02
C GLU A 439 -9.05 50.58 -20.73
N LYS A 440 -7.76 50.33 -20.49
CA LYS A 440 -7.27 49.71 -19.25
C LYS A 440 -7.56 50.60 -18.04
N ASN A 441 -7.25 51.90 -18.13
CA ASN A 441 -7.50 52.87 -17.06
C ASN A 441 -9.00 53.10 -16.83
N GLU A 442 -9.83 53.13 -17.88
CA GLU A 442 -11.28 53.20 -17.76
C GLU A 442 -11.88 51.94 -17.14
N ARG A 443 -11.43 50.75 -17.55
CA ARG A 443 -11.84 49.48 -16.93
C ARG A 443 -11.44 49.45 -15.46
N GLN A 444 -10.24 49.94 -15.14
CA GLN A 444 -9.77 50.01 -13.76
C GLN A 444 -10.58 51.01 -12.92
N ARG A 445 -10.85 52.23 -13.43
CA ARG A 445 -11.71 53.22 -12.76
C ARG A 445 -13.14 52.73 -12.56
N LYS A 446 -13.73 52.10 -13.59
CA LYS A 446 -15.07 51.50 -13.49
C LYS A 446 -15.12 50.40 -12.44
N ARG A 447 -14.07 49.58 -12.37
CA ARG A 447 -13.92 48.52 -11.35
C ARG A 447 -13.77 49.12 -9.95
N GLU A 448 -12.90 50.13 -9.77
CA GLU A 448 -12.71 50.82 -8.48
C GLU A 448 -14.00 51.53 -8.01
N GLU A 449 -14.75 52.15 -8.93
CA GLU A 449 -16.04 52.78 -8.61
C GLU A 449 -17.12 51.74 -8.25
N GLN A 450 -17.16 50.62 -8.97
CA GLN A 450 -18.05 49.51 -8.67
C GLN A 450 -17.73 48.89 -7.31
N GLU A 451 -16.46 48.61 -7.02
CA GLU A 451 -15.99 48.10 -5.72
C GLU A 451 -16.37 49.07 -4.58
N ARG A 452 -16.26 50.39 -4.79
CA ARG A 452 -16.70 51.40 -3.81
C ARG A 452 -18.21 51.35 -3.57
N ARG A 453 -19.02 51.31 -4.63
CA ARG A 453 -20.49 51.26 -4.53
C ARG A 453 -20.98 49.97 -3.87
N GLU A 454 -20.39 48.83 -4.22
CA GLU A 454 -20.69 47.54 -3.60
C GLU A 454 -20.36 47.56 -2.11
N LYS A 455 -19.19 48.12 -1.74
CA LYS A 455 -18.80 48.29 -0.33
C LYS A 455 -19.79 49.16 0.45
N GLU A 456 -20.22 50.30 -0.12
CA GLU A 456 -21.20 51.19 0.50
C GLU A 456 -22.57 50.51 0.68
N SER A 457 -23.01 49.73 -0.32
CA SER A 457 -24.25 48.94 -0.24
C SER A 457 -24.22 47.93 0.90
N TRP A 458 -23.10 47.23 1.11
CA TRP A 458 -22.96 46.26 2.20
C TRP A 458 -22.91 46.93 3.58
N ILE A 459 -22.31 48.13 3.69
CA ILE A 459 -22.35 48.92 4.93
C ILE A 459 -23.78 49.33 5.25
N ALA A 460 -24.53 49.87 4.29
CA ALA A 460 -25.93 50.27 4.50
C ALA A 460 -26.82 49.08 4.90
N PHE A 461 -26.65 47.93 4.24
CA PHE A 461 -27.36 46.69 4.58
C PHE A 461 -27.07 46.23 6.02
N ARG A 462 -25.81 46.32 6.45
CA ARG A 462 -25.42 46.00 7.84
C ARG A 462 -26.11 46.93 8.86
N GLU A 463 -26.15 48.23 8.59
CA GLU A 463 -26.78 49.20 9.49
C GLU A 463 -28.31 49.01 9.57
N GLU A 464 -28.97 48.67 8.46
CA GLU A 464 -30.40 48.30 8.43
C GLU A 464 -30.68 47.12 9.38
N LEU A 465 -29.91 46.03 9.24
CA LEU A 465 -30.09 44.84 10.06
C LEU A 465 -29.76 45.07 11.53
N ASN A 466 -28.78 45.92 11.85
CA ASN A 466 -28.45 46.28 13.23
C ASN A 466 -29.53 47.14 13.90
N THR A 467 -30.23 47.97 13.12
CA THR A 467 -31.26 48.88 13.64
C THR A 467 -32.53 48.11 14.02
N ASP A 468 -32.95 47.16 13.18
CA ASP A 468 -34.07 46.27 13.48
C ASP A 468 -33.78 44.83 13.03
N PRO A 469 -33.10 44.04 13.88
CA PRO A 469 -32.80 42.63 13.57
C PRO A 469 -34.04 41.76 13.41
N SER A 470 -35.19 42.17 13.98
CA SER A 470 -36.41 41.34 14.05
C SER A 470 -37.02 41.08 12.68
N ILE A 471 -36.76 41.95 11.69
CA ILE A 471 -37.23 41.81 10.31
C ILE A 471 -36.75 40.53 9.63
N LEU A 472 -35.65 39.91 10.12
CA LEU A 472 -35.12 38.65 9.61
C LEU A 472 -35.95 37.45 10.06
N SER A 473 -36.78 37.60 11.11
CA SER A 473 -37.59 36.54 11.72
C SER A 473 -39.10 36.82 11.69
N ASP A 474 -39.52 37.91 11.04
CA ASP A 474 -40.93 38.27 10.90
C ASP A 474 -41.64 37.39 9.85
N ARG A 475 -42.74 36.74 10.26
CA ARG A 475 -43.46 35.78 9.42
C ARG A 475 -44.08 36.41 8.17
N GLU A 476 -44.63 37.62 8.28
CA GLU A 476 -45.28 38.28 7.17
C GLU A 476 -44.26 38.78 6.15
N LEU A 477 -43.13 39.33 6.62
CA LEU A 477 -42.04 39.77 5.74
C LEU A 477 -41.39 38.59 5.03
N LEU A 478 -41.13 37.48 5.71
CA LEU A 478 -40.51 36.30 5.10
C LEU A 478 -41.41 35.60 4.08
N SER A 479 -42.73 35.81 4.13
CA SER A 479 -43.66 35.23 3.14
C SER A 479 -43.49 35.78 1.72
N ASP A 480 -42.77 36.91 1.55
CA ASP A 480 -42.51 37.55 0.27
C ASP A 480 -41.00 37.84 0.07
N TRP A 481 -40.51 37.57 -1.14
CA TRP A 481 -39.09 37.72 -1.47
C TRP A 481 -38.61 39.17 -1.36
N ALA A 482 -39.35 40.11 -1.97
CA ALA A 482 -38.97 41.52 -2.04
C ALA A 482 -39.17 42.22 -0.68
N ARG A 483 -40.12 41.75 0.13
CA ARG A 483 -40.38 42.32 1.46
C ARG A 483 -39.39 41.87 2.52
N GLY A 484 -38.93 40.62 2.51
CA GLY A 484 -38.16 40.06 3.63
C GLY A 484 -37.08 39.03 3.25
N SER A 485 -37.45 37.99 2.51
CA SER A 485 -36.61 36.78 2.37
C SER A 485 -35.26 37.00 1.66
N PHE A 486 -35.13 38.02 0.81
CA PHE A 486 -33.85 38.34 0.15
C PHE A 486 -32.73 38.68 1.16
N ARG A 487 -33.08 39.17 2.36
CA ARG A 487 -32.10 39.50 3.41
C ARG A 487 -31.41 38.25 3.95
N LEU A 488 -32.16 37.15 4.13
CA LEU A 488 -31.60 35.86 4.52
C LEU A 488 -30.66 35.32 3.43
N TYR A 489 -31.00 35.52 2.15
CA TYR A 489 -30.12 35.13 1.03
C TYR A 489 -28.79 35.87 1.03
N HIS A 490 -28.79 37.18 1.25
CA HIS A 490 -27.55 37.96 1.31
C HIS A 490 -26.66 37.55 2.46
N LEU A 491 -27.23 37.26 3.64
CA LEU A 491 -26.47 36.75 4.79
C LEU A 491 -25.91 35.34 4.53
N ALA A 492 -26.70 34.46 3.91
CA ALA A 492 -26.22 33.14 3.49
C ALA A 492 -25.06 33.23 2.48
N SER A 493 -25.17 34.12 1.49
CA SER A 493 -24.11 34.37 0.51
C SER A 493 -22.85 34.96 1.16
N TRP A 494 -23.00 35.84 2.16
CA TRP A 494 -21.86 36.34 2.93
C TRP A 494 -21.12 35.20 3.66
N LEU A 495 -21.86 34.28 4.28
CA LEU A 495 -21.30 33.11 4.96
C LEU A 495 -20.54 32.17 4.00
N GLU A 496 -21.08 31.92 2.80
CA GLU A 496 -20.40 31.10 1.78
C GLU A 496 -19.05 31.70 1.36
N HIS A 497 -18.98 33.02 1.17
CA HIS A 497 -17.73 33.68 0.83
C HIS A 497 -16.74 33.64 1.99
N ARG A 498 -17.22 33.70 3.25
CA ARG A 498 -16.36 33.67 4.43
C ARG A 498 -15.71 32.30 4.68
N VAL A 499 -16.46 31.21 4.45
CA VAL A 499 -15.99 29.83 4.70
C VAL A 499 -15.29 29.22 3.47
N GLY A 500 -15.35 29.90 2.32
CA GLY A 500 -14.79 29.39 1.06
C GLY A 500 -15.71 28.35 0.43
N ARG A 501 -16.80 28.81 -0.21
CA ARG A 501 -17.80 28.05 -0.99
C ARG A 501 -17.89 26.57 -0.59
N SER A 502 -18.53 26.31 0.56
CA SER A 502 -18.83 24.97 1.04
C SER A 502 -20.34 24.83 1.32
N ASP A 503 -20.88 23.63 1.11
CA ASP A 503 -22.32 23.34 1.22
C ASP A 503 -22.88 23.55 2.64
N THR A 504 -22.01 23.59 3.66
CA THR A 504 -22.40 23.82 5.06
C THR A 504 -22.17 25.25 5.53
N GLY A 505 -21.55 26.11 4.73
CA GLY A 505 -21.22 27.50 5.09
C GLY A 505 -22.41 28.30 5.63
N PRO A 506 -23.55 28.37 4.91
CA PRO A 506 -24.76 29.07 5.34
C PRO A 506 -25.39 28.60 6.67
N THR A 507 -25.04 27.40 7.14
CA THR A 507 -25.52 26.86 8.43
C THR A 507 -24.71 27.37 9.62
N GLN A 508 -23.51 27.94 9.39
CA GLN A 508 -22.61 28.45 10.42
C GLN A 508 -23.00 29.86 10.86
N TRP A 509 -24.25 30.02 11.30
CA TRP A 509 -24.88 31.31 11.57
C TRP A 509 -24.11 32.16 12.61
N ARG A 510 -23.36 31.55 13.53
CA ARG A 510 -22.53 32.26 14.52
C ARG A 510 -21.40 33.09 13.90
N LEU A 511 -20.93 32.77 12.68
CA LEU A 511 -19.93 33.59 12.00
C LEU A 511 -20.47 34.97 11.60
N LEU A 512 -21.79 35.14 11.54
CA LEU A 512 -22.40 36.45 11.36
C LEU A 512 -22.11 37.40 12.52
N GLU A 513 -21.72 36.90 13.71
CA GLU A 513 -21.36 37.76 14.85
C GLU A 513 -20.18 38.68 14.54
N GLU A 514 -19.21 38.21 13.76
CA GLU A 514 -18.01 38.98 13.38
C GLU A 514 -18.35 40.19 12.51
N GLY A 515 -19.32 40.02 11.60
CA GLY A 515 -19.72 41.03 10.62
C GLY A 515 -20.91 41.87 11.05
N PHE A 516 -21.93 41.27 11.64
CA PHE A 516 -23.27 41.84 11.86
C PHE A 516 -23.71 41.81 13.33
N GLY A 517 -22.91 41.25 14.23
CA GLY A 517 -23.24 41.17 15.65
C GLY A 517 -24.25 40.07 16.00
N ARG A 518 -24.36 39.80 17.30
CA ARG A 518 -25.09 38.64 17.84
C ARG A 518 -26.59 38.66 17.59
N SER A 519 -27.23 39.82 17.72
CA SER A 519 -28.68 39.92 17.54
C SER A 519 -29.10 39.58 16.10
N VAL A 520 -28.35 40.05 15.10
CA VAL A 520 -28.59 39.71 13.68
C VAL A 520 -28.36 38.22 13.43
N ALA A 521 -27.31 37.64 14.01
CA ALA A 521 -27.01 36.21 13.88
C ALA A 521 -28.13 35.32 14.45
N GLU A 522 -28.65 35.64 15.64
CA GLU A 522 -29.76 34.91 16.28
C GLU A 522 -31.08 35.06 15.49
N ASN A 523 -31.38 36.26 14.98
CA ASN A 523 -32.58 36.47 14.15
C ASN A 523 -32.47 35.82 12.76
N TYR A 524 -31.26 35.72 12.18
CA TYR A 524 -31.03 34.91 10.97
C TYR A 524 -31.33 33.43 11.25
N ARG A 525 -30.82 32.87 12.36
CA ARG A 525 -31.11 31.49 12.78
C ARG A 525 -32.61 31.25 12.89
N ASP A 526 -33.32 32.12 13.61
CA ASP A 526 -34.75 31.95 13.86
C ASP A 526 -35.60 32.21 12.60
N GLY A 527 -35.18 33.16 11.77
CA GLY A 527 -35.74 33.40 10.44
C GLY A 527 -35.61 32.21 9.50
N MET A 528 -34.44 31.56 9.45
CA MET A 528 -34.20 30.35 8.65
C MET A 528 -35.07 29.18 9.14
N LYS A 529 -35.26 29.02 10.47
CA LYS A 529 -36.19 28.03 11.07
C LYS A 529 -37.65 28.31 10.71
N LEU A 530 -38.06 29.57 10.64
CA LEU A 530 -39.42 29.94 10.25
C LEU A 530 -39.65 29.78 8.75
N LEU A 531 -38.67 30.15 7.93
CA LEU A 531 -38.78 30.16 6.47
C LEU A 531 -39.09 28.77 5.90
N TRP A 532 -38.45 27.71 6.40
CA TRP A 532 -38.68 26.36 5.87
C TRP A 532 -40.09 25.83 6.19
N ARG A 533 -40.70 26.28 7.29
CA ARG A 533 -42.07 25.92 7.69
C ARG A 533 -43.14 26.57 6.82
N ILE A 534 -42.91 27.80 6.36
CA ILE A 534 -43.86 28.54 5.52
C ILE A 534 -43.64 28.31 4.02
N THR A 535 -42.43 27.95 3.61
CA THR A 535 -42.09 27.73 2.20
C THR A 535 -42.57 26.35 1.72
N PRO A 536 -43.34 26.25 0.63
CA PRO A 536 -43.68 24.98 0.01
C PRO A 536 -42.44 24.30 -0.60
N PRO A 537 -42.27 22.97 -0.42
CA PRO A 537 -41.23 22.22 -1.12
C PRO A 537 -41.47 22.23 -2.63
N GLU A 538 -40.48 22.63 -3.40
CA GLU A 538 -40.54 22.70 -4.87
C GLU A 538 -39.31 22.05 -5.50
N ARG A 539 -39.50 21.37 -6.62
CA ARG A 539 -38.38 20.81 -7.39
C ARG A 539 -37.70 21.90 -8.23
N PRO A 540 -36.38 21.83 -8.41
CA PRO A 540 -35.68 22.63 -9.42
C PRO A 540 -36.32 22.47 -10.80
N LYS A 541 -36.34 23.55 -11.58
CA LYS A 541 -36.80 23.50 -12.97
C LYS A 541 -35.58 23.26 -13.86
N HIS A 542 -35.65 22.19 -14.65
CA HIS A 542 -34.67 21.88 -15.68
C HIS A 542 -35.13 22.51 -17.00
N HIS A 543 -34.21 23.18 -17.68
CA HIS A 543 -34.44 23.78 -18.99
C HIS A 543 -33.78 22.92 -20.08
N ASP A 544 -34.18 23.13 -21.33
CA ASP A 544 -33.70 22.36 -22.48
C ASP A 544 -32.19 22.58 -22.78
N ASP A 545 -31.56 23.59 -22.17
CA ASP A 545 -30.14 23.92 -22.27
C ASP A 545 -29.26 23.28 -21.18
N ASP A 546 -29.79 22.27 -20.48
CA ASP A 546 -29.15 21.57 -19.36
C ASP A 546 -28.87 22.46 -18.14
N THR A 547 -29.48 23.65 -18.08
CA THR A 547 -29.43 24.51 -16.89
C THR A 547 -30.55 24.18 -15.91
N THR A 548 -30.22 24.22 -14.62
CA THR A 548 -31.15 23.96 -13.53
C THR A 548 -31.38 25.21 -12.71
N THR A 549 -32.63 25.66 -12.62
CA THR A 549 -33.02 26.81 -11.80
C THR A 549 -33.72 26.36 -10.52
N THR A 550 -33.16 26.73 -9.37
CA THR A 550 -33.75 26.50 -8.04
C THR A 550 -34.20 27.83 -7.44
N LYS A 551 -35.40 27.87 -6.85
CA LYS A 551 -35.84 29.05 -6.11
C LYS A 551 -34.96 29.26 -4.88
N HIS A 552 -34.52 30.49 -4.66
CA HIS A 552 -33.71 30.84 -3.49
C HIS A 552 -34.40 30.50 -2.16
N THR A 553 -35.73 30.62 -2.07
CA THR A 553 -36.48 30.24 -0.85
C THR A 553 -36.43 28.74 -0.57
N THR A 554 -36.43 27.89 -1.61
CA THR A 554 -36.24 26.44 -1.46
C THR A 554 -34.83 26.13 -0.98
N TYR A 555 -33.81 26.79 -1.53
CA TYR A 555 -32.43 26.68 -1.08
C TYR A 555 -32.28 27.07 0.40
N LEU A 556 -32.77 28.25 0.79
CA LEU A 556 -32.72 28.74 2.16
C LEU A 556 -33.52 27.86 3.13
N SER A 557 -34.64 27.28 2.67
CA SER A 557 -35.42 26.34 3.49
C SER A 557 -34.65 25.06 3.79
N PHE A 558 -33.91 24.53 2.82
CA PHE A 558 -33.03 23.37 3.02
C PHE A 558 -31.89 23.69 4.01
N VAL A 559 -31.27 24.87 3.89
CA VAL A 559 -30.27 25.36 4.86
C VAL A 559 -30.89 25.53 6.25
N GLY A 560 -32.10 26.08 6.35
CA GLY A 560 -32.81 26.30 7.62
C GLY A 560 -33.12 25.01 8.37
N LEU A 561 -33.47 23.94 7.65
CA LEU A 561 -33.59 22.59 8.23
C LEU A 561 -32.26 22.12 8.81
N GLY A 562 -31.15 22.33 8.09
CA GLY A 562 -29.80 22.00 8.59
C GLY A 562 -29.39 22.80 9.82
N VAL A 563 -29.78 24.08 9.92
CA VAL A 563 -29.56 24.92 11.10
C VAL A 563 -30.33 24.37 12.30
N GLU A 564 -31.59 23.98 12.12
CA GLU A 564 -32.41 23.46 13.21
C GLU A 564 -31.94 22.10 13.71
N ALA A 565 -31.63 21.18 12.78
CA ALA A 565 -31.15 19.85 13.10
C ALA A 565 -29.83 19.86 13.87
N ARG A 566 -28.95 20.84 13.62
CA ARG A 566 -27.67 20.98 14.34
C ARG A 566 -27.81 21.57 15.75
N GLU A 567 -28.83 22.38 16.00
CA GLU A 567 -29.01 23.07 17.27
C GLU A 567 -29.74 22.22 18.32
N ASP A 568 -30.64 21.33 17.88
CA ASP A 568 -31.45 20.50 18.77
C ASP A 568 -31.33 19.02 18.40
N PRO A 569 -30.60 18.21 19.19
CA PRO A 569 -30.49 16.76 18.96
C PRO A 569 -31.84 16.03 18.95
N ASP A 570 -32.87 16.58 19.62
CA ASP A 570 -34.21 15.98 19.69
C ASP A 570 -35.18 16.60 18.68
N TRP A 571 -34.71 17.44 17.73
CA TRP A 571 -35.59 18.20 16.85
C TRP A 571 -36.59 17.32 16.10
N ALA A 572 -36.12 16.17 15.59
CA ALA A 572 -36.94 15.22 14.83
C ALA A 572 -38.16 14.76 15.62
N ALA A 573 -38.06 14.61 16.94
CA ALA A 573 -39.17 14.18 17.79
C ALA A 573 -40.18 15.31 18.10
N ARG A 574 -39.77 16.58 17.94
CA ARG A 574 -40.59 17.76 18.30
C ARG A 574 -41.43 18.32 17.15
N LEU A 575 -41.15 17.87 15.93
CA LEU A 575 -41.92 18.29 14.75
C LEU A 575 -43.33 17.69 14.74
N SER A 576 -44.31 18.48 14.31
CA SER A 576 -45.65 17.99 14.00
C SER A 576 -45.68 17.18 12.70
N GLU A 577 -46.70 16.33 12.51
CA GLU A 577 -46.81 15.50 11.29
C GLU A 577 -46.69 16.31 9.98
N PRO A 578 -47.34 17.49 9.82
CA PRO A 578 -47.21 18.30 8.59
C PRO A 578 -45.79 18.89 8.41
N GLU A 579 -45.10 19.20 9.51
CA GLU A 579 -43.72 19.70 9.48
C GLU A 579 -42.74 18.61 9.08
N VAL A 580 -42.89 17.39 9.62
CA VAL A 580 -42.12 16.21 9.21
C VAL A 580 -42.31 15.95 7.72
N GLN A 581 -43.56 15.93 7.25
CA GLN A 581 -43.86 15.71 5.84
C GLN A 581 -43.15 16.74 4.95
N ARG A 582 -43.19 18.02 5.34
CA ARG A 582 -42.56 19.13 4.62
C ARG A 582 -41.03 19.03 4.63
N ALA A 583 -40.43 18.70 5.77
CA ALA A 583 -38.98 18.55 5.92
C ALA A 583 -38.44 17.43 5.01
N ILE A 584 -39.11 16.27 4.99
CA ILE A 584 -38.75 15.13 4.13
C ILE A 584 -38.91 15.50 2.65
N GLN A 585 -39.96 16.25 2.29
CA GLN A 585 -40.15 16.72 0.91
C GLN A 585 -39.08 17.72 0.47
N HIS A 586 -38.67 18.66 1.35
CA HIS A 586 -37.56 19.57 1.06
C HIS A 586 -36.26 18.81 0.79
N ALA A 587 -35.95 17.77 1.57
CA ALA A 587 -34.80 16.89 1.29
C ALA A 587 -34.95 16.14 -0.04
N CYS A 588 -36.09 15.46 -0.25
CA CYS A 588 -36.33 14.63 -1.43
C CYS A 588 -36.46 15.40 -2.75
N PHE A 589 -36.75 16.71 -2.70
CA PHE A 589 -36.90 17.56 -3.90
C PHE A 589 -35.66 18.41 -4.15
N SER A 590 -34.68 18.39 -3.25
CA SER A 590 -33.43 19.13 -3.35
C SER A 590 -32.55 18.63 -4.51
N ALA A 591 -31.72 19.53 -5.04
CA ALA A 591 -30.58 19.18 -5.89
C ALA A 591 -29.28 18.95 -5.09
N TRP A 592 -29.27 19.30 -3.80
CA TRP A 592 -28.08 19.38 -2.95
C TRP A 592 -27.80 18.10 -2.15
N GLY A 593 -28.22 16.94 -2.67
CA GLY A 593 -28.06 15.65 -2.01
C GLY A 593 -28.95 15.44 -0.78
N TYR A 594 -28.66 14.39 -0.02
CA TYR A 594 -29.41 14.00 1.18
C TYR A 594 -28.58 14.24 2.44
N PRO A 595 -29.10 14.98 3.42
CA PRO A 595 -28.38 15.27 4.65
C PRO A 595 -28.60 14.21 5.73
N ASP A 596 -27.65 14.10 6.67
CA ASP A 596 -27.71 13.11 7.76
C ASP A 596 -28.97 13.24 8.62
N TRP A 597 -29.45 14.46 8.85
CA TRP A 597 -30.67 14.71 9.64
C TRP A 597 -31.94 14.08 9.04
N LEU A 598 -31.93 13.68 7.75
CA LEU A 598 -33.04 12.95 7.16
C LEU A 598 -33.21 11.57 7.82
N HIS A 599 -32.12 10.98 8.31
CA HIS A 599 -32.14 9.65 8.93
C HIS A 599 -32.88 9.69 10.26
N ASP A 600 -32.70 10.77 11.04
CA ASP A 600 -33.43 11.00 12.29
C ASP A 600 -34.95 11.08 12.05
N LEU A 601 -35.37 11.77 10.97
CA LEU A 601 -36.77 11.86 10.58
C LEU A 601 -37.35 10.52 10.11
N ILE A 602 -36.59 9.74 9.34
CA ILE A 602 -37.01 8.40 8.90
C ILE A 602 -37.14 7.46 10.11
N GLY A 603 -36.21 7.54 11.05
CA GLY A 603 -36.19 6.75 12.28
C GLY A 603 -37.36 7.06 13.20
N GLN A 604 -37.63 8.34 13.47
CA GLN A 604 -38.69 8.74 14.40
C GLN A 604 -40.10 8.78 13.81
N HIS A 605 -40.23 9.02 12.51
CA HIS A 605 -41.54 9.13 11.85
C HIS A 605 -41.68 8.19 10.64
N PRO A 606 -41.46 6.87 10.80
CA PRO A 606 -41.39 5.93 9.68
C PRO A 606 -42.70 5.85 8.89
N VAL A 607 -43.85 6.04 9.54
CA VAL A 607 -45.18 6.01 8.90
C VAL A 607 -45.35 7.16 7.90
N ILE A 608 -44.87 8.35 8.24
CA ILE A 608 -44.95 9.56 7.40
C ILE A 608 -43.85 9.53 6.33
N ALA A 609 -42.65 9.10 6.69
CA ALA A 609 -41.49 9.08 5.80
C ALA A 609 -41.63 8.03 4.67
N SER A 610 -42.06 6.82 5.00
CA SER A 610 -42.02 5.67 4.08
C SER A 610 -42.75 5.89 2.75
N PRO A 611 -43.97 6.48 2.69
CA PRO A 611 -44.64 6.73 1.42
C PRO A 611 -43.88 7.69 0.49
N ILE A 612 -43.27 8.74 1.04
CA ILE A 612 -42.52 9.74 0.27
C ILE A 612 -41.25 9.12 -0.29
N ILE A 613 -40.47 8.47 0.58
CA ILE A 613 -39.23 7.79 0.21
C ILE A 613 -39.49 6.69 -0.82
N ARG A 614 -40.53 5.88 -0.62
CA ARG A 614 -40.98 4.86 -1.58
C ARG A 614 -41.26 5.45 -2.96
N GLN A 615 -41.93 6.60 -3.02
CA GLN A 615 -42.22 7.27 -4.30
C GLN A 615 -40.93 7.73 -4.98
N VAL A 616 -40.00 8.31 -4.22
CA VAL A 616 -38.69 8.76 -4.73
C VAL A 616 -37.88 7.58 -5.26
N MET A 617 -37.68 6.53 -4.46
CA MET A 617 -36.91 5.36 -4.87
C MET A 617 -37.53 4.62 -6.06
N LYS A 618 -38.87 4.49 -6.13
CA LYS A 618 -39.52 3.88 -7.32
C LYS A 618 -39.32 4.73 -8.58
N LYS A 619 -39.31 6.06 -8.44
CA LYS A 619 -39.08 6.98 -9.55
C LYS A 619 -37.62 6.91 -10.03
N GLU A 620 -36.67 6.86 -9.09
CA GLU A 620 -35.25 6.64 -9.35
C GLU A 620 -35.02 5.29 -10.06
N TRP A 621 -35.60 4.21 -9.53
CA TRP A 621 -35.51 2.86 -10.10
C TRP A 621 -36.04 2.75 -11.54
N THR A 622 -37.09 3.52 -11.86
CA THR A 622 -37.70 3.56 -13.21
C THR A 622 -37.09 4.64 -14.11
N GLY A 623 -36.04 5.33 -13.63
CA GLY A 623 -35.28 6.34 -14.34
C GLY A 623 -36.01 7.64 -14.64
N GLY A 624 -36.90 8.03 -13.73
CA GLY A 624 -37.62 9.31 -13.75
C GLY A 624 -36.93 10.41 -12.94
N GLY A 625 -35.93 11.08 -13.52
CA GLY A 625 -35.55 12.47 -13.20
C GLY A 625 -34.13 12.70 -12.65
N PRO A 626 -33.60 13.94 -12.76
CA PRO A 626 -32.17 14.29 -12.59
C PRO A 626 -31.85 14.84 -11.18
N TYR A 627 -32.55 14.38 -10.14
CA TYR A 627 -32.37 14.87 -8.77
C TYR A 627 -31.67 13.80 -7.93
N GLY A 628 -31.00 14.21 -6.84
CA GLY A 628 -30.12 13.36 -6.03
C GLY A 628 -30.64 11.92 -5.86
N THR A 629 -29.78 10.94 -6.14
CA THR A 629 -30.10 9.52 -6.09
C THR A 629 -30.03 9.02 -4.64
N LEU A 630 -31.16 8.64 -4.07
CA LEU A 630 -31.22 8.21 -2.67
C LEU A 630 -30.44 6.91 -2.48
N LEU A 631 -30.40 6.04 -3.50
CA LEU A 631 -29.57 4.84 -3.46
C LEU A 631 -28.08 5.20 -3.44
N SER A 632 -27.64 6.18 -4.24
CA SER A 632 -26.26 6.67 -4.18
C SER A 632 -25.90 7.30 -2.83
N HIS A 633 -26.85 7.92 -2.12
CA HIS A 633 -26.61 8.41 -0.76
C HIS A 633 -26.25 7.28 0.21
N TYR A 634 -27.03 6.19 0.14
CA TYR A 634 -26.79 5.02 0.97
C TYR A 634 -25.64 4.15 0.51
N ARG A 635 -25.05 4.40 -0.67
CA ARG A 635 -23.90 3.65 -1.20
C ARG A 635 -22.67 3.68 -0.29
N GLY A 636 -22.37 4.80 0.37
CA GLY A 636 -21.17 4.94 1.21
C GLY A 636 -21.24 4.22 2.55
N GLU A 637 -20.10 3.77 3.08
CA GLU A 637 -19.98 2.99 4.33
C GLU A 637 -20.42 3.74 5.60
N ASN A 638 -20.36 5.07 5.60
CA ASN A 638 -20.62 5.89 6.79
C ASN A 638 -22.10 6.04 7.16
N HIS A 639 -23.03 5.59 6.31
CA HIS A 639 -24.46 5.75 6.55
C HIS A 639 -25.09 4.45 7.04
N LEU A 640 -25.73 4.51 8.21
CA LEU A 640 -26.63 3.46 8.68
C LEU A 640 -27.84 3.38 7.74
N ILE A 641 -28.29 2.16 7.43
CA ILE A 641 -29.45 1.94 6.54
C ILE A 641 -30.71 1.76 7.41
N PRO A 642 -31.65 2.71 7.42
CA PRO A 642 -32.87 2.57 8.20
C PRO A 642 -33.73 1.38 7.75
N ALA A 643 -34.45 0.73 8.67
CA ALA A 643 -35.29 -0.43 8.37
C ALA A 643 -36.31 -0.19 7.21
N PRO A 644 -36.96 0.99 7.09
CA PRO A 644 -37.81 1.29 5.94
C PRO A 644 -37.06 1.27 4.60
N ILE A 645 -35.81 1.76 4.56
CA ILE A 645 -34.97 1.76 3.35
C ILE A 645 -34.59 0.33 2.98
N ARG A 646 -34.14 -0.48 3.96
CA ARG A 646 -33.85 -1.91 3.76
C ARG A 646 -35.03 -2.63 3.10
N GLN A 647 -36.24 -2.46 3.65
CA GLN A 647 -37.43 -3.13 3.13
C GLN A 647 -37.77 -2.69 1.71
N LEU A 648 -37.59 -1.41 1.38
CA LEU A 648 -37.84 -0.88 0.04
C LEU A 648 -36.82 -1.39 -0.97
N VAL A 649 -35.53 -1.49 -0.62
CA VAL A 649 -34.50 -2.06 -1.50
C VAL A 649 -34.83 -3.52 -1.84
N LEU A 650 -35.21 -4.33 -0.84
CA LEU A 650 -35.62 -5.73 -1.04
C LEU A 650 -36.87 -5.84 -1.94
N GLU A 651 -37.87 -4.97 -1.75
CA GLU A 651 -39.06 -4.92 -2.61
C GLU A 651 -38.72 -4.57 -4.05
N LEU A 652 -37.84 -3.58 -4.27
CA LEU A 652 -37.41 -3.15 -5.60
C LEU A 652 -36.64 -4.26 -6.32
N LEU A 653 -35.73 -4.94 -5.61
CA LEU A 653 -34.96 -6.08 -6.13
C LEU A 653 -35.88 -7.20 -6.63
N ALA A 654 -36.90 -7.57 -5.84
CA ALA A 654 -37.87 -8.61 -6.18
C ALA A 654 -38.73 -8.26 -7.43
N GLY A 655 -38.82 -6.97 -7.78
CA GLY A 655 -39.62 -6.45 -8.89
C GLY A 655 -38.94 -6.54 -10.26
N LYS A 656 -39.16 -5.51 -11.11
CA LYS A 656 -38.47 -5.38 -12.42
C LYS A 656 -37.06 -4.83 -12.22
N ALA A 657 -36.14 -5.13 -13.15
CA ALA A 657 -34.80 -4.55 -13.16
C ALA A 657 -34.85 -3.01 -13.21
N PRO A 658 -33.87 -2.31 -12.61
CA PRO A 658 -33.78 -0.85 -12.71
C PRO A 658 -33.58 -0.43 -14.18
N LYS A 659 -34.02 0.78 -14.53
CA LYS A 659 -33.87 1.31 -15.89
C LYS A 659 -32.42 1.61 -16.26
N TYR A 660 -31.65 2.12 -15.29
CA TYR A 660 -30.23 2.48 -15.46
C TYR A 660 -29.34 1.48 -14.73
N ARG A 661 -28.14 1.24 -15.26
CA ARG A 661 -27.21 0.23 -14.74
C ARG A 661 -26.51 0.73 -13.47
N GLU A 662 -26.25 2.02 -13.39
CA GLU A 662 -25.64 2.73 -12.27
C GLU A 662 -26.46 2.56 -10.99
N THR A 663 -27.79 2.51 -11.11
CA THR A 663 -28.68 2.21 -9.97
C THR A 663 -28.42 0.83 -9.38
N LEU A 664 -28.01 -0.14 -10.20
CA LEU A 664 -27.65 -1.47 -9.70
C LEU A 664 -26.28 -1.44 -8.99
N ASP A 665 -25.34 -0.59 -9.43
CA ASP A 665 -24.05 -0.40 -8.76
C ASP A 665 -24.24 0.13 -7.32
N ASP A 666 -25.17 1.08 -7.14
CA ASP A 666 -25.53 1.57 -5.81
C ASP A 666 -26.12 0.45 -4.93
N VAL A 667 -26.97 -0.41 -5.51
CA VAL A 667 -27.56 -1.54 -4.78
C VAL A 667 -26.53 -2.59 -4.41
N LEU A 668 -25.55 -2.86 -5.27
CA LEU A 668 -24.46 -3.80 -4.99
C LEU A 668 -23.63 -3.33 -3.79
N ALA A 669 -23.38 -2.04 -3.65
CA ALA A 669 -22.69 -1.46 -2.48
C ALA A 669 -23.55 -1.41 -1.20
N ILE A 670 -24.87 -1.52 -1.33
CA ILE A 670 -25.81 -1.54 -0.21
C ILE A 670 -26.03 -2.98 0.30
N LEU A 671 -26.06 -3.96 -0.62
CA LEU A 671 -26.52 -5.32 -0.35
C LEU A 671 -25.79 -6.02 0.81
N PRO A 672 -24.44 -5.96 0.95
CA PRO A 672 -23.72 -6.58 2.06
C PRO A 672 -24.13 -6.04 3.43
N ARG A 673 -24.60 -4.79 3.49
CA ARG A 673 -24.97 -4.08 4.72
C ARG A 673 -26.45 -4.26 5.11
N LEU A 674 -27.24 -5.02 4.35
CA LEU A 674 -28.66 -5.24 4.64
C LEU A 674 -28.94 -6.33 5.68
N SER A 675 -27.92 -7.08 6.11
CA SER A 675 -28.04 -8.22 7.04
C SER A 675 -29.14 -9.20 6.59
N LEU A 676 -28.89 -9.89 5.47
CA LEU A 676 -29.84 -10.83 4.87
C LEU A 676 -29.94 -12.13 5.68
N ASP A 677 -31.15 -12.63 5.87
CA ASP A 677 -31.34 -14.00 6.35
C ASP A 677 -31.05 -15.05 5.26
N GLU A 678 -30.94 -16.33 5.64
CA GLU A 678 -30.63 -17.42 4.71
C GLU A 678 -31.68 -17.55 3.57
N ALA A 679 -32.96 -17.27 3.85
CA ALA A 679 -34.03 -17.36 2.87
C ALA A 679 -34.03 -16.16 1.91
N GLU A 680 -33.77 -14.95 2.42
CA GLU A 680 -33.56 -13.73 1.64
C GLU A 680 -32.35 -13.89 0.71
N SER A 681 -31.20 -14.32 1.24
CA SER A 681 -29.99 -14.54 0.45
C SER A 681 -30.24 -15.54 -0.69
N LYS A 682 -30.84 -16.71 -0.41
CA LYS A 682 -31.19 -17.70 -1.43
C LYS A 682 -32.15 -17.17 -2.50
N ARG A 683 -33.14 -16.35 -2.11
CA ARG A 683 -34.09 -15.74 -3.07
C ARG A 683 -33.39 -14.76 -4.00
N ILE A 684 -32.50 -13.91 -3.47
CA ILE A 684 -31.74 -12.93 -4.24
C ILE A 684 -30.72 -13.64 -5.14
N ALA A 685 -30.02 -14.65 -4.65
CA ALA A 685 -29.10 -15.47 -5.44
C ALA A 685 -29.81 -16.13 -6.64
N HIS A 686 -30.99 -16.74 -6.41
CA HIS A 686 -31.78 -17.33 -7.49
C HIS A 686 -32.19 -16.29 -8.55
N LEU A 687 -32.60 -15.10 -8.11
CA LEU A 687 -32.94 -13.99 -9.00
C LEU A 687 -31.71 -13.51 -9.80
N ALA A 688 -30.58 -13.34 -9.13
CA ALA A 688 -29.30 -12.92 -9.70
C ALA A 688 -28.88 -13.87 -10.82
N ARG A 689 -28.84 -15.17 -10.53
CA ARG A 689 -28.50 -16.22 -11.50
C ARG A 689 -29.43 -16.22 -12.71
N ARG A 690 -30.74 -16.11 -12.49
CA ARG A 690 -31.72 -16.07 -13.58
C ARG A 690 -31.51 -14.87 -14.49
N ARG A 691 -31.27 -13.69 -13.93
CA ARG A 691 -31.04 -12.45 -14.70
C ARG A 691 -29.68 -12.43 -15.37
N PHE A 692 -28.65 -12.96 -14.71
CA PHE A 692 -27.32 -13.20 -15.30
C PHE A 692 -27.42 -14.04 -16.56
N ARG A 693 -28.04 -15.24 -16.48
CA ARG A 693 -28.21 -16.14 -17.62
C ARG A 693 -29.07 -15.53 -18.73
N ALA A 694 -30.06 -14.70 -18.39
CA ALA A 694 -30.85 -13.98 -19.38
C ALA A 694 -30.02 -12.93 -20.13
N ALA A 695 -29.23 -12.12 -19.42
CA ALA A 695 -28.34 -11.12 -20.00
C ALA A 695 -27.23 -11.74 -20.86
N ARG A 696 -26.69 -12.89 -20.43
CA ARG A 696 -25.70 -13.68 -21.19
C ARG A 696 -26.25 -14.15 -22.54
N LYS A 697 -27.53 -14.53 -22.62
CA LYS A 697 -28.18 -14.93 -23.88
C LYS A 697 -28.37 -13.77 -24.87
N THR A 698 -28.43 -12.54 -24.39
CA THR A 698 -28.56 -11.33 -25.21
C THR A 698 -27.23 -10.62 -25.45
N ASP A 699 -26.10 -11.24 -25.07
CA ASP A 699 -24.75 -10.69 -25.19
C ASP A 699 -24.55 -9.34 -24.46
N ASP A 700 -25.34 -9.09 -23.41
CA ASP A 700 -25.21 -7.87 -22.59
C ASP A 700 -24.26 -8.12 -21.41
N THR A 701 -22.95 -8.06 -21.70
CA THR A 701 -21.87 -8.32 -20.74
C THR A 701 -21.94 -7.40 -19.51
N GLU A 702 -22.27 -6.11 -19.70
CA GLU A 702 -22.35 -5.13 -18.60
C GLU A 702 -23.46 -5.45 -17.59
N THR A 703 -24.62 -5.87 -18.09
CA THR A 703 -25.75 -6.28 -17.24
C THR A 703 -25.50 -7.65 -16.62
N ALA A 704 -24.90 -8.57 -17.37
CA ALA A 704 -24.52 -9.89 -16.86
C ALA A 704 -23.55 -9.75 -15.67
N LEU A 705 -22.51 -8.93 -15.78
CA LEU A 705 -21.51 -8.75 -14.72
C LEU A 705 -22.11 -8.22 -13.41
N ARG A 706 -23.05 -7.28 -13.46
CA ARG A 706 -23.72 -6.77 -12.26
C ARG A 706 -24.59 -7.82 -11.58
N TYR A 707 -25.26 -8.68 -12.34
CA TYR A 707 -26.02 -9.79 -11.76
C TYR A 707 -25.12 -10.92 -11.28
N LEU A 708 -23.95 -11.13 -11.89
CA LEU A 708 -22.94 -12.05 -11.38
C LEU A 708 -22.32 -11.52 -10.08
N ALA A 709 -22.07 -10.21 -9.98
CA ALA A 709 -21.63 -9.56 -8.75
C ALA A 709 -22.68 -9.70 -7.62
N MET A 710 -23.96 -9.47 -7.93
CA MET A 710 -25.05 -9.71 -6.98
C MET A 710 -25.10 -11.18 -6.51
N LEU A 711 -24.76 -12.12 -7.39
CA LEU A 711 -24.63 -13.53 -7.04
C LEU A 711 -23.42 -13.78 -6.14
N PHE A 712 -22.24 -13.18 -6.41
CA PHE A 712 -21.08 -13.28 -5.51
C PHE A 712 -21.39 -12.79 -4.08
N LEU A 713 -22.15 -11.69 -3.95
CA LEU A 713 -22.54 -11.12 -2.65
C LEU A 713 -23.60 -11.94 -1.89
N THR A 714 -24.19 -12.98 -2.51
CA THR A 714 -25.26 -13.79 -1.89
C THR A 714 -24.94 -15.29 -1.85
N ASP A 715 -24.29 -15.81 -2.88
CA ASP A 715 -23.85 -17.19 -3.03
C ASP A 715 -22.58 -17.25 -3.91
N ALA A 716 -21.42 -17.06 -3.28
CA ALA A 716 -20.12 -17.04 -3.95
C ALA A 716 -19.76 -18.37 -4.62
N VAL A 717 -20.27 -19.50 -4.12
CA VAL A 717 -19.99 -20.83 -4.67
C VAL A 717 -20.65 -20.98 -6.04
N GLU A 718 -21.95 -20.69 -6.12
CA GLU A 718 -22.67 -20.72 -7.39
C GLU A 718 -22.17 -19.62 -8.34
N ALA A 719 -21.82 -18.44 -7.83
CA ALA A 719 -21.25 -17.36 -8.64
C ALA A 719 -19.93 -17.77 -9.32
N ALA A 720 -19.01 -18.37 -8.57
CA ALA A 720 -17.75 -18.86 -9.11
C ALA A 720 -17.97 -19.94 -10.17
N ALA A 721 -18.91 -20.86 -9.95
CA ALA A 721 -19.27 -21.87 -10.94
C ALA A 721 -19.82 -21.26 -12.25
N GLU A 722 -20.71 -20.27 -12.16
CA GLU A 722 -21.24 -19.56 -13.34
C GLU A 722 -20.16 -18.73 -14.07
N LEU A 723 -19.20 -18.14 -13.33
CA LEU A 723 -18.07 -17.41 -13.91
C LEU A 723 -17.14 -18.36 -14.68
N ILE A 724 -16.81 -19.52 -14.09
CA ILE A 724 -15.97 -20.53 -14.75
C ILE A 724 -16.67 -21.08 -15.99
N ASP A 725 -17.97 -21.41 -15.91
CA ASP A 725 -18.76 -21.82 -17.09
C ASP A 725 -18.76 -20.75 -18.19
N TRP A 726 -18.78 -19.46 -17.81
CA TRP A 726 -18.78 -18.38 -18.79
C TRP A 726 -17.42 -18.20 -19.48
N LEU A 727 -16.32 -18.32 -18.75
CA LEU A 727 -14.97 -18.10 -19.29
C LEU A 727 -14.37 -19.35 -19.97
N ASP A 728 -14.57 -20.53 -19.37
CA ASP A 728 -13.96 -21.80 -19.81
C ASP A 728 -14.95 -22.75 -20.49
N GLY A 729 -16.25 -22.43 -20.49
CA GLY A 729 -17.27 -23.23 -21.18
C GLY A 729 -17.09 -23.26 -22.70
N PRO A 730 -17.74 -24.22 -23.41
CA PRO A 730 -17.66 -24.34 -24.85
C PRO A 730 -18.34 -23.14 -25.54
N LEU A 731 -17.55 -22.17 -25.98
CA LEU A 731 -17.99 -21.14 -26.93
C LEU A 731 -17.88 -21.70 -28.35
N GLU A 732 -19.02 -21.95 -29.01
CA GLU A 732 -19.05 -22.33 -30.42
C GLU A 732 -18.44 -21.21 -31.29
N GLY A 733 -17.24 -21.46 -31.84
CA GLY A 733 -16.65 -20.63 -32.89
C GLY A 733 -15.93 -19.34 -32.49
N ALA A 734 -15.80 -19.01 -31.19
CA ALA A 734 -15.06 -17.83 -30.76
C ALA A 734 -13.53 -18.05 -30.74
N PRO A 735 -12.70 -17.14 -31.30
CA PRO A 735 -11.24 -17.21 -31.21
C PRO A 735 -10.75 -17.13 -29.75
N PRO A 736 -9.60 -17.74 -29.40
CA PRO A 736 -9.00 -17.63 -28.06
C PRO A 736 -8.76 -16.19 -27.59
N ILE A 737 -8.46 -15.27 -28.51
CA ILE A 737 -8.19 -13.85 -28.23
C ILE A 737 -9.42 -13.16 -27.60
N SER A 738 -10.62 -13.45 -28.13
CA SER A 738 -11.87 -12.89 -27.60
C SER A 738 -12.23 -13.42 -26.21
N ARG A 739 -11.74 -14.63 -25.86
CA ARG A 739 -11.93 -15.21 -24.51
C ARG A 739 -11.06 -14.51 -23.47
N ASN A 740 -9.80 -14.25 -23.79
CA ASN A 740 -8.89 -13.53 -22.90
C ASN A 740 -9.40 -12.10 -22.66
N GLU A 741 -9.82 -11.38 -23.71
CA GLU A 741 -10.39 -10.04 -23.55
C GLU A 741 -11.64 -10.03 -22.65
N LEU A 742 -12.54 -10.99 -22.83
CA LEU A 742 -13.71 -11.14 -21.96
C LEU A 742 -13.29 -11.42 -20.51
N ALA A 743 -12.32 -12.32 -20.29
CA ALA A 743 -11.82 -12.63 -18.95
C ALA A 743 -11.21 -11.41 -18.26
N LEU A 744 -10.40 -10.60 -18.97
CA LEU A 744 -9.83 -9.36 -18.44
C LEU A 744 -10.94 -8.39 -17.97
N ILE A 745 -11.97 -8.20 -18.80
CA ILE A 745 -13.10 -7.31 -18.47
C ILE A 745 -13.88 -7.86 -17.27
N CYS A 746 -14.22 -9.16 -17.28
CA CYS A 746 -15.00 -9.79 -16.23
C CYS A 746 -14.29 -9.75 -14.88
N LEU A 747 -13.03 -10.20 -14.83
CA LEU A 747 -12.24 -10.27 -13.60
C LEU A 747 -11.93 -8.87 -13.07
N GLY A 748 -11.53 -7.95 -13.95
CA GLY A 748 -11.26 -6.55 -13.60
C GLY A 748 -12.49 -5.85 -13.01
N LYS A 749 -13.67 -5.96 -13.65
CA LYS A 749 -14.89 -5.32 -13.12
C LYS A 749 -15.40 -5.94 -11.82
N LEU A 750 -15.22 -7.25 -11.64
CA LEU A 750 -15.69 -7.93 -10.44
C LEU A 750 -14.81 -7.63 -9.23
N PHE A 751 -13.48 -7.66 -9.37
CA PHE A 751 -12.56 -7.75 -8.22
C PHE A 751 -11.43 -6.71 -8.15
N ASP A 752 -11.36 -5.73 -9.06
CA ASP A 752 -10.36 -4.65 -8.98
C ASP A 752 -10.55 -3.79 -7.71
N ARG A 753 -9.49 -3.65 -6.89
CA ARG A 753 -9.51 -2.85 -5.65
C ARG A 753 -9.16 -1.35 -5.84
N PHE A 754 -8.63 -0.93 -6.99
CA PHE A 754 -8.25 0.48 -7.20
C PHE A 754 -9.40 1.34 -7.72
N HIS A 755 -10.43 0.71 -8.28
CA HIS A 755 -11.67 1.35 -8.71
C HIS A 755 -12.87 0.70 -8.00
N ILE A 756 -14.09 1.18 -8.30
CA ILE A 756 -15.32 0.61 -7.72
C ILE A 756 -15.49 -0.83 -8.24
N SER A 757 -14.99 -1.79 -7.47
CA SER A 757 -15.23 -3.21 -7.64
C SER A 757 -16.73 -3.52 -7.52
N LEU A 758 -17.28 -4.36 -8.39
CA LEU A 758 -18.68 -4.79 -8.24
C LEU A 758 -18.87 -5.83 -7.13
N ALA A 759 -17.86 -6.64 -6.83
CA ALA A 759 -17.92 -7.77 -5.90
C ALA A 759 -16.62 -8.00 -5.10
N GLY A 760 -15.77 -6.98 -4.95
CA GLY A 760 -14.48 -7.11 -4.26
C GLY A 760 -14.62 -7.56 -2.80
N GLU A 761 -15.60 -6.99 -2.09
CA GLU A 761 -15.94 -7.34 -0.69
C GLU A 761 -16.42 -8.79 -0.54
N ALA A 762 -16.98 -9.40 -1.59
CA ALA A 762 -17.47 -10.77 -1.52
C ALA A 762 -16.35 -11.79 -1.29
N LEU A 763 -15.10 -11.45 -1.60
CA LEU A 763 -13.94 -12.33 -1.39
C LEU A 763 -13.71 -12.62 0.10
N ASP A 764 -14.09 -11.73 1.00
CA ASP A 764 -13.85 -11.85 2.44
C ASP A 764 -14.74 -12.94 3.08
N ASP A 765 -15.90 -13.23 2.51
CA ASP A 765 -16.80 -14.30 2.97
C ASP A 765 -16.77 -15.55 2.07
N THR A 766 -16.00 -15.53 0.98
CA THR A 766 -15.93 -16.65 0.03
C THR A 766 -15.17 -17.85 0.65
N PRO A 767 -15.69 -19.10 0.52
CA PRO A 767 -14.99 -20.29 1.00
C PRO A 767 -13.60 -20.48 0.37
N VAL A 768 -12.62 -20.98 1.14
CA VAL A 768 -11.22 -21.16 0.69
C VAL A 768 -11.10 -21.93 -0.63
N LEU A 769 -11.86 -23.02 -0.79
CA LEU A 769 -11.83 -23.82 -2.01
C LEU A 769 -12.28 -23.02 -3.24
N CYS A 770 -13.25 -22.13 -3.07
CA CYS A 770 -13.70 -21.24 -4.13
C CYS A 770 -12.64 -20.19 -4.45
N ILE A 771 -12.00 -19.58 -3.45
CA ILE A 771 -10.90 -18.64 -3.68
C ILE A 771 -9.73 -19.33 -4.40
N GLU A 772 -9.33 -20.53 -3.97
CA GLU A 772 -8.30 -21.35 -4.64
C GLU A 772 -8.65 -21.59 -6.12
N THR A 773 -9.92 -21.88 -6.41
CA THR A 773 -10.39 -22.06 -7.80
C THR A 773 -10.31 -20.76 -8.59
N LEU A 774 -10.70 -19.64 -7.99
CA LEU A 774 -10.59 -18.31 -8.61
C LEU A 774 -9.13 -17.92 -8.85
N VAL A 775 -8.20 -18.26 -7.95
CA VAL A 775 -6.74 -18.05 -8.15
C VAL A 775 -6.27 -18.78 -9.40
N ARG A 776 -6.63 -20.06 -9.58
CA ARG A 776 -6.28 -20.82 -10.79
C ARG A 776 -6.85 -20.16 -12.04
N LEU A 777 -8.13 -19.78 -12.00
CA LEU A 777 -8.82 -19.15 -13.12
C LEU A 777 -8.14 -17.83 -13.53
N VAL A 778 -7.86 -16.95 -12.57
CA VAL A 778 -7.27 -15.64 -12.86
C VAL A 778 -5.83 -15.76 -13.36
N TYR A 779 -5.01 -16.69 -12.86
CA TYR A 779 -3.65 -16.88 -13.36
C TYR A 779 -3.60 -17.53 -14.76
N CYS A 780 -4.60 -18.33 -15.14
CA CYS A 780 -4.73 -18.85 -16.50
C CYS A 780 -5.01 -17.75 -17.53
N HIS A 781 -5.88 -16.79 -17.18
CA HIS A 781 -6.36 -15.74 -18.09
C HIS A 781 -5.56 -14.42 -17.98
N VAL A 782 -5.02 -14.09 -16.80
CA VAL A 782 -4.27 -12.87 -16.48
C VAL A 782 -2.81 -13.24 -16.14
N ARG A 783 -2.09 -13.65 -17.18
CA ARG A 783 -0.71 -14.15 -17.08
C ARG A 783 0.27 -13.08 -16.58
N PRO A 784 1.08 -13.33 -15.54
CA PRO A 784 2.09 -12.38 -15.06
C PRO A 784 3.10 -11.94 -16.12
N GLU A 785 3.38 -12.80 -17.10
CA GLU A 785 4.31 -12.51 -18.19
C GLU A 785 3.81 -11.39 -19.12
N ASP A 786 2.50 -11.12 -19.12
CA ASP A 786 1.86 -10.08 -19.91
C ASP A 786 1.61 -8.79 -19.08
N ASP A 787 2.17 -8.69 -17.87
CA ASP A 787 1.95 -7.55 -16.99
C ASP A 787 2.55 -6.26 -17.53
N ILE A 788 1.82 -5.15 -17.38
CA ILE A 788 2.21 -3.86 -17.95
C ILE A 788 2.87 -3.00 -16.87
N SER A 789 4.17 -2.71 -17.04
CA SER A 789 4.87 -1.75 -16.19
C SER A 789 4.54 -0.30 -16.57
N HIS A 790 3.82 0.41 -15.70
CA HIS A 790 3.59 1.85 -15.82
C HIS A 790 4.61 2.64 -14.99
N LYS A 791 5.19 3.69 -15.57
CA LYS A 791 6.06 4.65 -14.86
C LYS A 791 5.49 6.05 -15.02
N GLY A 792 5.06 6.70 -13.94
CA GLY A 792 4.44 8.04 -13.93
C GLY A 792 2.90 8.00 -13.80
N VAL A 793 2.24 9.13 -14.07
CA VAL A 793 0.77 9.20 -14.10
C VAL A 793 0.27 8.50 -15.36
N PHE A 794 -0.56 7.47 -15.19
CA PHE A 794 -1.19 6.74 -16.29
C PHE A 794 -2.70 6.61 -16.05
N THR A 795 -3.44 6.29 -17.12
CA THR A 795 -4.85 5.95 -17.03
C THR A 795 -4.99 4.43 -17.16
N PRO A 796 -5.46 3.73 -16.10
CA PRO A 796 -5.67 2.30 -16.15
C PRO A 796 -6.60 1.86 -17.28
N LYS A 797 -6.30 0.70 -17.87
CA LYS A 797 -7.09 0.01 -18.89
C LYS A 797 -7.59 -1.33 -18.34
N ALA A 798 -8.41 -2.04 -19.13
CA ALA A 798 -8.96 -3.36 -18.77
C ALA A 798 -7.91 -4.35 -18.26
N ARG A 799 -6.69 -4.31 -18.82
CA ARG A 799 -5.58 -5.16 -18.39
C ARG A 799 -5.11 -4.82 -16.96
N ASP A 800 -4.94 -3.54 -16.65
CA ASP A 800 -4.50 -3.09 -15.32
C ASP A 800 -5.52 -3.46 -14.23
N HIS A 801 -6.81 -3.31 -14.54
CA HIS A 801 -7.89 -3.75 -13.65
C HIS A 801 -7.85 -5.27 -13.40
N ALA A 802 -7.54 -6.07 -14.43
CA ALA A 802 -7.43 -7.51 -14.31
C ALA A 802 -6.21 -7.94 -13.48
N GLU A 803 -5.07 -7.24 -13.61
CA GLU A 803 -3.89 -7.46 -12.78
C GLU A 803 -4.17 -7.15 -11.31
N SER A 804 -4.86 -6.04 -11.03
CA SER A 804 -5.36 -5.70 -9.70
C SER A 804 -6.30 -6.77 -9.15
N ALA A 805 -7.25 -7.26 -9.96
CA ALA A 805 -8.15 -8.35 -9.59
C ALA A 805 -7.39 -9.64 -9.25
N ARG A 806 -6.34 -9.99 -10.01
CA ARG A 806 -5.46 -11.14 -9.70
C ARG A 806 -4.84 -11.02 -8.31
N ASN A 807 -4.29 -9.84 -8.01
CA ASN A 807 -3.70 -9.58 -6.71
C ASN A 807 -4.74 -9.60 -5.59
N ALA A 808 -5.94 -9.05 -5.82
CA ALA A 808 -7.03 -9.04 -4.85
C ALA A 808 -7.52 -10.45 -4.48
N ILE A 809 -7.68 -11.33 -5.48
CA ILE A 809 -8.10 -12.73 -5.30
C ILE A 809 -7.00 -13.52 -4.58
N LEU A 810 -5.74 -13.38 -5.01
CA LEU A 810 -4.61 -14.03 -4.35
C LEU A 810 -4.51 -13.58 -2.88
N ASN A 811 -4.56 -12.27 -2.62
CA ASN A 811 -4.50 -11.74 -1.25
C ASN A 811 -5.63 -12.25 -0.37
N ALA A 812 -6.84 -12.43 -0.91
CA ALA A 812 -7.95 -13.02 -0.15
C ALA A 812 -7.68 -14.46 0.30
N LEU A 813 -6.92 -15.25 -0.48
CA LEU A 813 -6.44 -16.56 -0.06
C LEU A 813 -5.30 -16.42 0.96
N LEU A 814 -4.31 -15.58 0.65
CA LEU A 814 -3.11 -15.45 1.46
C LEU A 814 -3.40 -14.95 2.86
N HIS A 815 -4.35 -14.04 3.04
CA HIS A 815 -4.74 -13.45 4.33
C HIS A 815 -5.75 -14.30 5.12
N ARG A 816 -6.26 -15.39 4.54
CA ARG A 816 -7.21 -16.26 5.24
C ARG A 816 -6.47 -17.10 6.29
N PRO A 817 -6.81 -17.01 7.59
CA PRO A 817 -6.23 -17.88 8.59
C PRO A 817 -6.83 -19.30 8.49
N GLY A 818 -6.07 -20.30 8.93
CA GLY A 818 -6.55 -21.66 9.11
C GLY A 818 -5.87 -22.73 8.24
N PRO A 819 -6.06 -24.01 8.62
CA PRO A 819 -5.44 -25.14 7.92
C PRO A 819 -5.87 -25.26 6.45
N GLU A 820 -7.12 -24.90 6.13
CA GLU A 820 -7.63 -24.97 4.76
C GLU A 820 -6.86 -24.03 3.83
N ALA A 821 -6.59 -22.79 4.28
CA ALA A 821 -5.87 -21.79 3.52
C ALA A 821 -4.40 -22.19 3.34
N HIS A 822 -3.72 -22.61 4.42
CA HIS A 822 -2.36 -23.14 4.35
C HIS A 822 -2.25 -24.30 3.34
N ALA A 823 -3.16 -25.27 3.42
CA ALA A 823 -3.17 -26.41 2.51
C ALA A 823 -3.44 -26.01 1.05
N ALA A 824 -4.29 -25.00 0.82
CA ALA A 824 -4.54 -24.47 -0.51
C ALA A 824 -3.29 -23.80 -1.10
N ILE A 825 -2.59 -22.96 -0.33
CA ILE A 825 -1.34 -22.31 -0.75
C ILE A 825 -0.28 -23.38 -1.10
N ARG A 826 -0.14 -24.42 -0.28
CA ARG A 826 0.75 -25.57 -0.55
C ARG A 826 0.39 -26.31 -1.84
N ARG A 827 -0.90 -26.54 -2.11
CA ARG A 827 -1.33 -27.18 -3.37
C ARG A 827 -0.97 -26.34 -4.59
N LEU A 828 -1.11 -25.01 -4.51
CA LEU A 828 -0.72 -24.11 -5.60
C LEU A 828 0.79 -24.19 -5.88
N ALA A 829 1.63 -24.42 -4.87
CA ALA A 829 3.08 -24.60 -5.05
C ALA A 829 3.44 -25.86 -5.86
N ASP A 830 2.63 -26.93 -5.78
CA ASP A 830 2.87 -28.20 -6.46
C ASP A 830 2.30 -28.24 -7.89
N GLU A 831 1.63 -27.18 -8.34
CA GLU A 831 0.98 -27.11 -9.64
C GLU A 831 1.91 -26.64 -10.76
N SER A 832 1.75 -27.24 -11.95
CA SER A 832 2.54 -26.88 -13.13
C SER A 832 2.37 -25.43 -13.58
N LEU A 833 1.21 -24.82 -13.27
CA LEU A 833 0.92 -23.41 -13.54
C LEU A 833 1.90 -22.47 -12.81
N PHE A 834 2.38 -22.87 -11.64
CA PHE A 834 3.23 -22.07 -10.75
C PHE A 834 4.63 -22.66 -10.63
N SER A 835 5.27 -23.03 -11.74
CA SER A 835 6.61 -23.63 -11.73
C SER A 835 7.75 -22.63 -11.42
N GLY A 836 8.93 -23.17 -11.08
CA GLY A 836 10.14 -22.38 -10.83
C GLY A 836 10.07 -21.54 -9.57
N GLU A 837 10.42 -20.24 -9.69
CA GLU A 837 10.43 -19.30 -8.56
C GLU A 837 9.04 -19.07 -7.96
N ARG A 838 7.97 -19.21 -8.74
CA ARG A 838 6.60 -19.07 -8.22
C ARG A 838 6.23 -20.20 -7.26
N ALA A 839 6.65 -21.44 -7.51
CA ALA A 839 6.44 -22.56 -6.60
C ALA A 839 7.12 -22.30 -5.27
N LEU A 840 8.37 -21.82 -5.33
CA LEU A 840 9.13 -21.43 -4.13
C LEU A 840 8.41 -20.30 -3.39
N ARG A 841 7.90 -19.30 -4.11
CA ARG A 841 7.15 -18.20 -3.52
C ARG A 841 5.90 -18.67 -2.77
N PHE A 842 5.13 -19.61 -3.33
CA PHE A 842 4.00 -20.20 -2.62
C PHE A 842 4.42 -21.02 -1.40
N ASN A 843 5.58 -21.68 -1.43
CA ASN A 843 6.13 -22.34 -0.24
C ASN A 843 6.48 -21.34 0.87
N GLU A 844 7.11 -20.21 0.52
CA GLU A 844 7.44 -19.12 1.47
C GLU A 844 6.16 -18.53 2.07
N LEU A 845 5.14 -18.29 1.24
CA LEU A 845 3.83 -17.79 1.68
C LEU A 845 3.08 -18.79 2.55
N ALA A 846 3.18 -20.09 2.27
CA ALA A 846 2.59 -21.13 3.12
C ALA A 846 3.30 -21.19 4.46
N HIS A 847 4.63 -21.09 4.47
CA HIS A 847 5.42 -21.00 5.70
C HIS A 847 4.98 -19.79 6.52
N THR A 848 4.94 -18.60 5.91
CA THR A 848 4.42 -17.34 6.52
C THR A 848 3.03 -17.51 7.13
N ARG A 849 2.10 -18.16 6.43
CA ARG A 849 0.75 -18.45 6.96
C ARG A 849 0.80 -19.35 8.20
N ALA A 850 1.70 -20.33 8.23
CA ALA A 850 1.91 -21.16 9.42
C ALA A 850 2.48 -20.35 10.60
N GLU A 851 3.39 -19.41 10.35
CA GLU A 851 3.94 -18.50 11.38
C GLU A 851 2.85 -17.59 11.95
N GLN A 852 2.06 -16.95 11.08
CA GLN A 852 0.96 -16.07 11.49
C GLN A 852 -0.08 -16.83 12.32
N ASP A 853 -0.43 -18.05 11.91
CA ASP A 853 -1.41 -18.89 12.62
C ASP A 853 -0.81 -19.58 13.87
N ALA A 854 0.51 -19.47 14.08
CA ALA A 854 1.18 -19.89 15.31
C ALA A 854 1.16 -18.81 16.40
N GLU A 855 0.74 -17.59 16.07
CA GLU A 855 0.67 -16.47 17.00
C GLU A 855 -0.25 -16.77 18.20
N LEU A 856 0.17 -16.32 19.39
CA LEU A 856 -0.57 -16.58 20.61
C LEU A 856 -1.64 -15.50 20.84
N SER A 857 -2.77 -15.91 21.42
CA SER A 857 -3.76 -14.94 21.89
C SER A 857 -3.17 -14.07 23.01
N ALA A 858 -3.45 -12.77 22.96
CA ALA A 858 -2.97 -11.82 23.95
C ALA A 858 -3.37 -12.22 25.38
N TRP A 859 -2.41 -12.23 26.30
CA TRP A 859 -2.64 -12.53 27.72
C TRP A 859 -3.26 -11.35 28.44
N LYS A 860 -4.11 -11.62 29.44
CA LYS A 860 -4.58 -10.59 30.38
C LYS A 860 -3.48 -10.30 31.41
N PRO A 861 -3.47 -9.11 32.05
CA PRO A 861 -2.50 -8.82 33.12
C PRO A 861 -2.48 -9.85 34.25
N SER A 862 -3.63 -10.46 34.58
CA SER A 862 -3.71 -11.56 35.56
C SER A 862 -2.95 -12.81 35.11
N ASP A 863 -3.01 -13.15 33.82
CA ASP A 863 -2.36 -14.34 33.28
C ASP A 863 -0.83 -14.20 33.33
N VAL A 864 -0.34 -12.98 33.12
CA VAL A 864 1.08 -12.64 33.25
C VAL A 864 1.56 -12.82 34.69
N LEU A 865 0.79 -12.35 35.68
CA LEU A 865 1.12 -12.51 37.11
C LEU A 865 1.11 -13.98 37.55
N THR A 866 0.15 -14.77 37.07
CA THR A 866 0.11 -16.22 37.33
C THR A 866 1.30 -16.92 36.70
N PHE A 867 1.67 -16.55 35.46
CA PHE A 867 2.86 -17.08 34.82
C PHE A 867 4.15 -16.73 35.59
N GLU A 868 4.30 -15.48 36.03
CA GLU A 868 5.47 -15.03 36.81
C GLU A 868 5.62 -15.81 38.14
N ARG A 869 4.51 -16.04 38.84
CA ARG A 869 4.52 -16.68 40.16
C ARG A 869 4.63 -18.21 40.08
N GLU A 870 3.92 -18.82 39.14
CA GLU A 870 3.67 -20.26 39.13
C GLU A 870 4.26 -20.97 37.90
N TYR A 871 4.75 -20.22 36.91
CA TYR A 871 5.24 -20.73 35.61
C TYR A 871 4.18 -21.52 34.84
N ILE A 872 2.92 -21.11 35.00
CA ILE A 872 1.75 -21.71 34.36
C ILE A 872 1.23 -20.76 33.28
N THR A 873 1.20 -21.23 32.04
CA THR A 873 0.59 -20.48 30.92
C THR A 873 -0.92 -20.74 30.87
N PRO A 874 -1.75 -19.74 30.54
CA PRO A 874 -3.18 -19.94 30.36
C PRO A 874 -3.46 -20.86 29.17
N VAL A 875 -4.54 -21.64 29.26
CA VAL A 875 -4.97 -22.57 28.21
C VAL A 875 -6.08 -21.92 27.40
N LEU A 876 -5.73 -21.01 26.49
CA LEU A 876 -6.70 -20.20 25.74
C LEU A 876 -7.20 -20.87 24.45
N SER A 877 -6.57 -21.95 23.99
CA SER A 877 -6.92 -22.66 22.76
C SER A 877 -6.89 -24.18 22.94
N GLY A 878 -7.63 -24.90 22.08
CA GLY A 878 -7.65 -26.37 22.09
C GLY A 878 -6.29 -26.99 21.78
N GLU A 879 -5.49 -26.34 20.94
CA GLU A 879 -4.10 -26.75 20.68
C GLU A 879 -3.22 -26.60 21.94
N ARG A 880 -3.38 -25.51 22.69
CA ARG A 880 -2.64 -25.34 23.95
C ARG A 880 -3.05 -26.38 24.98
N LEU A 881 -4.34 -26.69 25.06
CA LEU A 881 -4.87 -27.73 25.93
C LEU A 881 -4.29 -29.10 25.57
N PHE A 882 -4.27 -29.40 24.27
CA PHE A 882 -3.72 -30.63 23.72
C PHE A 882 -2.26 -30.84 24.09
N ARG A 883 -1.40 -29.83 23.89
CA ARG A 883 0.02 -29.90 24.28
C ARG A 883 0.20 -30.07 25.78
N VAL A 884 -0.51 -29.28 26.59
CA VAL A 884 -0.47 -29.39 28.05
C VAL A 884 -0.83 -30.81 28.52
N VAL A 885 -1.82 -31.45 27.91
CA VAL A 885 -2.21 -32.81 28.26
C VAL A 885 -1.17 -33.85 27.82
N LEU A 886 -0.58 -33.71 26.64
CA LEU A 886 0.50 -34.59 26.19
C LEU A 886 1.75 -34.47 27.10
N ASP A 887 2.09 -33.25 27.54
CA ASP A 887 3.18 -33.02 28.50
C ASP A 887 2.89 -33.74 29.83
N VAL A 888 1.65 -33.66 30.33
CA VAL A 888 1.26 -34.37 31.57
C VAL A 888 1.35 -35.88 31.40
N LEU A 889 0.96 -36.43 30.25
CA LEU A 889 1.10 -37.86 29.95
C LEU A 889 2.58 -38.29 29.89
N ALA A 890 3.44 -37.46 29.29
CA ALA A 890 4.88 -37.69 29.24
C ALA A 890 5.53 -37.62 30.63
N ASP A 891 5.09 -36.69 31.48
CA ASP A 891 5.52 -36.60 32.88
C ASP A 891 5.10 -37.85 33.68
N ILE A 892 3.90 -38.37 33.45
CA ILE A 892 3.42 -39.62 34.05
C ILE A 892 4.31 -40.80 33.63
N GLN A 893 4.58 -40.94 32.32
CA GLN A 893 5.46 -42.00 31.81
C GLN A 893 6.87 -41.90 32.39
N SER A 894 7.45 -40.70 32.45
CA SER A 894 8.80 -40.47 32.99
C SER A 894 8.89 -40.86 34.48
N GLY A 895 7.79 -40.75 35.23
CA GLY A 895 7.69 -41.21 36.62
C GLY A 895 7.73 -42.73 36.80
N PHE A 896 7.65 -43.51 35.72
CA PHE A 896 7.77 -44.97 35.75
C PHE A 896 9.22 -45.46 35.64
N ASP A 897 10.15 -44.62 35.15
CA ASP A 897 11.53 -44.98 34.83
C ASP A 897 12.50 -44.92 36.03
N GLY A 898 12.00 -45.09 37.25
CA GLY A 898 12.83 -45.23 38.47
C GLY A 898 13.49 -43.95 38.98
N MET A 899 13.18 -42.79 38.39
CA MET A 899 13.67 -41.47 38.83
C MET A 899 12.89 -40.88 40.02
N SER A 900 11.85 -41.57 40.49
CA SER A 900 11.00 -41.16 41.62
C SER A 900 10.92 -42.29 42.65
N ASP A 901 11.21 -41.98 43.91
CA ASP A 901 11.05 -42.91 45.04
C ASP A 901 9.57 -43.29 45.29
N VAL A 902 8.63 -42.51 44.74
CA VAL A 902 7.18 -42.72 44.83
C VAL A 902 6.62 -42.85 43.41
N SER A 903 6.55 -44.08 42.90
CA SER A 903 6.00 -44.38 41.56
C SER A 903 4.70 -45.19 41.68
N SER A 904 3.65 -44.74 40.99
CA SER A 904 2.38 -45.46 40.88
C SER A 904 2.40 -46.52 39.75
N ARG A 905 3.56 -46.81 39.16
CA ARG A 905 3.72 -47.81 38.08
C ARG A 905 3.10 -49.16 38.43
N ALA A 906 3.40 -49.68 39.62
CA ALA A 906 2.89 -50.98 40.07
C ALA A 906 1.37 -51.00 40.27
N VAL A 907 0.75 -49.84 40.54
CA VAL A 907 -0.70 -49.71 40.65
C VAL A 907 -1.33 -49.83 39.28
N LEU A 908 -0.84 -49.05 38.31
CA LEU A 908 -1.33 -49.14 36.92
C LEU A 908 -1.07 -50.54 36.34
N GLN A 909 0.11 -51.12 36.58
CA GLN A 909 0.49 -52.45 36.09
C GLN A 909 -0.52 -53.54 36.51
N ARG A 910 -1.10 -53.45 37.71
CA ARG A 910 -2.05 -54.42 38.27
C ARG A 910 -3.51 -54.18 37.86
N ALA A 911 -3.80 -53.09 37.13
CA ALA A 911 -5.16 -52.81 36.70
C ALA A 911 -5.74 -54.00 35.92
N GLU A 912 -6.95 -54.44 36.30
CA GLU A 912 -7.55 -55.63 35.72
C GLU A 912 -8.40 -55.33 34.49
N ASN A 913 -8.82 -54.08 34.28
CA ASN A 913 -9.76 -53.67 33.23
C ASN A 913 -9.57 -52.20 32.82
N GLU A 914 -10.27 -51.78 31.76
CA GLU A 914 -10.19 -50.40 31.24
C GLU A 914 -10.73 -49.38 32.24
N GLU A 915 -11.79 -49.70 32.98
CA GLU A 915 -12.40 -48.79 33.96
C GLU A 915 -11.41 -48.41 35.07
N GLU A 916 -10.59 -49.36 35.54
CA GLU A 916 -9.52 -49.10 36.51
C GLU A 916 -8.43 -48.18 35.95
N VAL A 917 -8.03 -48.38 34.69
CA VAL A 917 -7.06 -47.51 34.00
C VAL A 917 -7.64 -46.11 33.83
N GLN A 918 -8.90 -46.00 33.42
CA GLN A 918 -9.60 -44.73 33.24
C GLN A 918 -9.69 -43.95 34.56
N LYS A 919 -10.11 -44.60 35.65
CA LYS A 919 -10.17 -43.98 36.99
C LYS A 919 -8.80 -43.48 37.44
N TRP A 920 -7.79 -44.34 37.35
CA TRP A 920 -6.42 -43.98 37.73
C TRP A 920 -5.89 -42.82 36.90
N LEU A 921 -6.08 -42.84 35.58
CA LEU A 921 -5.58 -41.79 34.71
C LEU A 921 -6.32 -40.47 34.96
N ALA A 922 -7.65 -40.50 35.13
CA ALA A 922 -8.42 -39.31 35.48
C ALA A 922 -7.94 -38.66 36.78
N GLU A 923 -7.62 -39.46 37.81
CA GLU A 923 -7.02 -38.97 39.05
C GLU A 923 -5.63 -38.37 38.82
N GLN A 924 -4.74 -39.05 38.09
CA GLN A 924 -3.40 -38.55 37.79
C GLN A 924 -3.42 -37.25 37.00
N MET A 925 -4.35 -37.13 36.04
CA MET A 925 -4.58 -35.91 35.25
C MET A 925 -5.12 -34.78 36.13
N ARG A 926 -6.05 -35.07 37.06
CA ARG A 926 -6.60 -34.07 37.99
C ARG A 926 -5.55 -33.55 38.96
N PHE A 927 -4.69 -34.41 39.52
CA PHE A 927 -3.62 -33.98 40.43
C PHE A 927 -2.54 -33.12 39.73
N ARG A 928 -2.35 -33.29 38.43
CA ARG A 928 -1.36 -32.54 37.62
C ARG A 928 -1.97 -31.36 36.84
N SER A 929 -3.26 -31.07 37.04
CA SER A 929 -3.93 -30.00 36.30
C SER A 929 -3.36 -28.63 36.66
N LYS A 930 -3.08 -28.39 37.95
CA LYS A 930 -2.66 -27.08 38.49
C LYS A 930 -3.57 -25.95 38.01
N GLU A 931 -4.88 -26.16 38.14
CA GLU A 931 -5.92 -25.21 37.72
C GLU A 931 -5.93 -24.85 36.21
N ARG A 932 -5.16 -25.55 35.36
CA ARG A 932 -5.13 -25.31 33.90
C ARG A 932 -6.33 -25.89 33.16
N TYR A 933 -6.90 -26.96 33.69
CA TYR A 933 -8.02 -27.67 33.08
C TYR A 933 -8.85 -28.44 34.12
N HIS A 934 -10.08 -28.73 33.76
CA HIS A 934 -10.97 -29.67 34.46
C HIS A 934 -10.95 -31.04 33.77
N VAL A 935 -11.18 -32.09 34.55
CA VAL A 935 -11.22 -33.48 34.08
C VAL A 935 -12.61 -34.04 34.35
N HIS A 936 -13.32 -34.45 33.30
CA HIS A 936 -14.66 -35.02 33.35
C HIS A 936 -14.60 -36.47 32.84
N ARG A 937 -15.10 -37.42 33.63
CA ARG A 937 -15.11 -38.84 33.24
C ARG A 937 -16.48 -39.23 32.67
N GLU A 938 -16.49 -39.95 31.55
CA GLU A 938 -17.69 -40.44 30.86
C GLU A 938 -18.81 -39.38 30.66
N PRO A 939 -18.50 -38.11 30.32
CA PRO A 939 -19.56 -37.13 30.08
C PRO A 939 -20.37 -37.54 28.85
N GLU A 940 -21.68 -37.33 28.90
CA GLU A 940 -22.54 -37.55 27.73
C GLU A 940 -22.35 -36.42 26.73
N VAL A 941 -21.98 -36.77 25.49
CA VAL A 941 -21.72 -35.83 24.40
C VAL A 941 -22.74 -36.04 23.29
N SER A 942 -22.68 -35.21 22.23
CA SER A 942 -23.66 -35.26 21.13
C SER A 942 -23.99 -36.69 20.67
N ARG A 943 -25.28 -36.98 20.46
CA ARG A 943 -25.82 -38.32 20.12
C ARG A 943 -25.61 -39.42 21.17
N ARG A 944 -25.53 -39.09 22.47
CA ARG A 944 -25.37 -40.03 23.60
C ARG A 944 -24.04 -40.80 23.61
N ASN A 945 -23.05 -40.30 22.88
CA ASN A 945 -21.69 -40.84 22.92
C ASN A 945 -21.03 -40.49 24.27
N LYS A 946 -20.11 -41.33 24.75
CA LYS A 946 -19.41 -41.12 26.03
C LYS A 946 -17.91 -41.39 25.86
N PRO A 947 -17.09 -40.34 25.62
CA PRO A 947 -15.64 -40.48 25.68
C PRO A 947 -15.21 -40.86 27.09
N ASP A 948 -14.15 -41.64 27.23
CA ASP A 948 -13.67 -42.08 28.56
C ASP A 948 -13.34 -40.89 29.47
N ILE A 949 -12.59 -39.92 28.94
CA ILE A 949 -12.27 -38.67 29.63
C ILE A 949 -12.44 -37.48 28.67
N VAL A 950 -13.05 -36.40 29.15
CA VAL A 950 -13.00 -35.08 28.51
C VAL A 950 -12.24 -34.14 29.43
N ILE A 951 -11.31 -33.40 28.84
CA ILE A 951 -10.56 -32.35 29.52
C ILE A 951 -11.01 -31.01 28.95
N SER A 952 -11.40 -30.08 29.81
CA SER A 952 -11.85 -28.73 29.41
C SER A 952 -10.95 -27.67 30.03
N SER A 953 -10.65 -26.60 29.29
CA SER A 953 -9.87 -25.48 29.83
C SER A 953 -10.62 -24.76 30.98
N THR A 954 -9.87 -24.17 31.90
CA THR A 954 -10.40 -23.25 32.93
C THR A 954 -10.47 -21.79 32.47
N ALA A 955 -9.67 -21.42 31.47
CA ALA A 955 -9.48 -20.04 31.04
C ALA A 955 -10.29 -19.67 29.78
N ALA A 956 -10.74 -20.68 29.03
CA ALA A 956 -11.50 -20.52 27.79
C ALA A 956 -12.42 -21.74 27.59
N ASN A 957 -13.15 -21.78 26.46
CA ASN A 957 -14.08 -22.87 26.15
C ASN A 957 -13.52 -24.10 25.40
N PRO A 958 -12.21 -24.28 25.08
CA PRO A 958 -11.79 -25.47 24.36
C PRO A 958 -11.79 -26.72 25.25
N GLU A 959 -12.06 -27.85 24.62
CA GLU A 959 -12.09 -29.18 25.20
C GLU A 959 -11.32 -30.19 24.35
N MET A 960 -10.94 -31.30 24.96
CA MET A 960 -10.36 -32.43 24.25
C MET A 960 -10.87 -33.77 24.77
N ALA A 961 -11.01 -34.73 23.86
CA ALA A 961 -11.42 -36.08 24.21
C ALA A 961 -10.19 -37.00 24.39
N MET A 962 -10.25 -37.89 25.36
CA MET A 962 -9.27 -38.94 25.55
C MET A 962 -9.99 -40.28 25.59
N GLU A 963 -9.56 -41.19 24.73
CA GLU A 963 -10.04 -42.56 24.67
C GLU A 963 -8.94 -43.49 25.18
N ILE A 964 -9.28 -44.46 26.00
CA ILE A 964 -8.33 -45.29 26.74
C ILE A 964 -8.55 -46.75 26.38
N LYS A 965 -7.45 -47.45 26.07
CA LYS A 965 -7.48 -48.89 25.78
C LYS A 965 -6.45 -49.64 26.62
N HIS A 966 -6.93 -50.63 27.35
CA HIS A 966 -6.08 -51.49 28.16
C HIS A 966 -5.39 -52.51 27.24
N GLY A 967 -4.08 -52.38 27.03
CA GLY A 967 -3.33 -53.16 26.04
C GLY A 967 -3.50 -54.67 26.17
N ASN A 968 -3.59 -55.22 27.40
CA ASN A 968 -3.77 -56.66 27.59
C ASN A 968 -5.20 -57.21 27.33
N LYS A 969 -6.21 -56.38 27.01
CA LYS A 969 -7.62 -56.81 26.98
C LYS A 969 -8.17 -57.43 25.69
N GLY A 970 -7.32 -57.67 24.69
CA GLY A 970 -7.75 -58.39 23.48
C GLY A 970 -7.69 -57.58 22.20
N TRP A 971 -7.53 -56.25 22.29
CA TRP A 971 -7.46 -55.35 21.15
C TRP A 971 -6.38 -55.73 20.12
N SER A 972 -6.81 -55.98 18.89
CA SER A 972 -5.93 -56.12 17.73
C SER A 972 -5.47 -54.74 17.24
N ALA A 973 -4.44 -54.71 16.38
CA ALA A 973 -4.01 -53.45 15.75
C ALA A 973 -5.11 -52.81 14.88
N ASN A 974 -6.01 -53.64 14.29
CA ASN A 974 -7.16 -53.14 13.53
C ASN A 974 -8.25 -52.55 14.43
N ASP A 975 -8.52 -53.15 15.59
CA ASP A 975 -9.52 -52.60 16.53
C ASP A 975 -9.06 -51.23 17.04
N LEU A 976 -7.77 -51.08 17.34
CA LEU A 976 -7.18 -49.81 17.78
C LEU A 976 -7.20 -48.75 16.68
N LYS A 977 -6.97 -49.15 15.42
CA LYS A 977 -7.15 -48.28 14.25
C LYS A 977 -8.60 -47.81 14.14
N GLU A 978 -9.57 -48.73 14.28
CA GLU A 978 -10.99 -48.41 14.19
C GLU A 978 -11.45 -47.49 15.34
N THR A 979 -10.94 -47.70 16.56
CA THR A 979 -11.14 -46.79 17.68
C THR A 979 -10.67 -45.37 17.33
N LEU A 980 -9.51 -45.24 16.69
CA LEU A 980 -8.95 -43.94 16.33
C LEU A 980 -9.79 -43.24 15.24
N GLU A 981 -10.14 -43.97 14.18
CA GLU A 981 -10.92 -43.46 13.03
C GLU A 981 -12.38 -43.14 13.39
N LYS A 982 -13.09 -44.12 13.98
CA LYS A 982 -14.55 -44.05 14.15
C LYS A 982 -14.96 -43.50 15.50
N GLN A 983 -14.35 -43.96 16.59
CA GLN A 983 -14.74 -43.55 17.95
C GLN A 983 -14.18 -42.16 18.27
N LEU A 984 -12.87 -41.99 18.19
CA LEU A 984 -12.23 -40.72 18.57
C LEU A 984 -12.53 -39.63 17.54
N ALA A 985 -11.96 -39.73 16.33
CA ALA A 985 -12.13 -38.70 15.30
C ALA A 985 -13.59 -38.59 14.82
N GLY A 986 -14.19 -39.73 14.44
CA GLY A 986 -15.52 -39.76 13.84
C GLY A 986 -16.68 -39.42 14.77
N ASN A 987 -16.58 -39.71 16.08
CA ASN A 987 -17.70 -39.55 17.02
C ASN A 987 -17.49 -38.46 18.08
N TYR A 988 -16.28 -38.30 18.62
CA TYR A 988 -16.04 -37.41 19.76
C TYR A 988 -15.57 -36.01 19.35
N LEU A 989 -14.88 -35.86 18.21
CA LEU A 989 -14.28 -34.59 17.78
C LEU A 989 -15.20 -33.75 16.86
N LYS A 990 -16.52 -33.84 17.06
CA LYS A 990 -17.54 -33.15 16.25
C LYS A 990 -17.81 -31.69 16.65
N PRO A 991 -17.86 -31.32 17.94
CA PRO A 991 -18.07 -29.93 18.35
C PRO A 991 -16.89 -29.03 17.97
N GLU A 992 -17.12 -27.74 17.79
CA GLU A 992 -16.08 -26.76 17.41
C GLU A 992 -15.06 -26.56 18.54
N GLU A 993 -15.55 -26.55 19.77
CA GLU A 993 -14.77 -26.49 20.99
C GLU A 993 -13.92 -27.74 21.23
N ARG A 994 -14.21 -28.86 20.54
CA ARG A 994 -13.55 -30.16 20.78
C ARG A 994 -13.04 -30.78 19.48
N ARG A 995 -11.91 -30.25 18.99
CA ARG A 995 -11.24 -30.74 17.76
C ARG A 995 -9.97 -31.55 18.02
N GLN A 996 -9.57 -31.70 19.28
CA GLN A 996 -8.35 -32.39 19.68
C GLN A 996 -8.66 -33.67 20.47
N GLY A 997 -7.93 -34.75 20.19
CA GLY A 997 -8.10 -35.99 20.94
C GLY A 997 -6.89 -36.90 21.04
N VAL A 998 -6.81 -37.69 22.11
CA VAL A 998 -5.70 -38.63 22.37
C VAL A 998 -6.24 -40.03 22.58
N LEU A 999 -5.70 -41.00 21.83
CA LEU A 999 -5.85 -42.42 22.15
C LEU A 999 -4.69 -42.85 23.06
N VAL A 1000 -5.00 -43.19 24.30
CA VAL A 1000 -4.04 -43.68 25.29
C VAL A 1000 -4.10 -45.20 25.35
N ILE A 1001 -2.98 -45.85 25.10
CA ILE A 1001 -2.86 -47.31 25.17
C ILE A 1001 -1.91 -47.65 26.31
N THR A 1002 -2.38 -48.40 27.30
CA THR A 1002 -1.57 -48.80 28.45
C THR A 1002 -0.99 -50.21 28.26
N HIS A 1003 0.28 -50.40 28.60
CA HIS A 1003 0.99 -51.66 28.48
C HIS A 1003 1.30 -52.24 29.86
N HIS A 1004 0.89 -53.49 30.11
CA HIS A 1004 0.89 -54.09 31.45
C HIS A 1004 1.62 -55.45 31.51
N GLY A 1005 2.26 -55.91 30.43
CA GLY A 1005 2.85 -57.25 30.39
C GLY A 1005 3.64 -57.56 29.13
N LYS A 1006 3.66 -58.82 28.67
CA LYS A 1006 4.45 -59.27 27.51
C LYS A 1006 3.63 -59.45 26.22
N ARG A 1007 2.53 -58.71 26.07
CA ARG A 1007 1.65 -58.87 24.91
C ARG A 1007 2.36 -58.42 23.63
N LYS A 1008 2.09 -59.13 22.53
CA LYS A 1008 2.49 -58.75 21.18
C LYS A 1008 1.25 -58.59 20.31
N TRP A 1009 1.34 -57.72 19.31
CA TRP A 1009 0.29 -57.48 18.31
C TRP A 1009 0.75 -57.98 16.95
N GLN A 1010 -0.12 -58.00 15.96
CA GLN A 1010 0.22 -58.38 14.59
C GLN A 1010 -0.13 -57.25 13.62
N TYR A 1011 0.73 -57.02 12.64
CA TYR A 1011 0.45 -56.09 11.54
C TYR A 1011 -0.77 -56.58 10.75
N PRO A 1012 -1.79 -55.74 10.50
CA PRO A 1012 -2.98 -56.16 9.78
C PRO A 1012 -2.73 -56.74 8.39
N GLU A 1013 -1.72 -56.23 7.68
CA GLU A 1013 -1.44 -56.60 6.29
C GLU A 1013 -0.47 -57.79 6.18
N THR A 1014 0.47 -57.93 7.12
CA THR A 1014 1.57 -58.91 7.00
C THR A 1014 1.53 -60.01 8.06
N ASN A 1015 0.63 -59.92 9.04
CA ASN A 1015 0.55 -60.80 10.22
C ASN A 1015 1.87 -60.96 11.01
N LYS A 1016 2.89 -60.15 10.73
CA LYS A 1016 4.14 -60.16 11.50
C LYS A 1016 3.89 -59.61 12.90
N HIS A 1017 4.56 -60.19 13.88
CA HIS A 1017 4.46 -59.75 15.27
C HIS A 1017 5.11 -58.37 15.45
N MET A 1018 4.47 -57.49 16.21
CA MET A 1018 4.97 -56.19 16.64
C MET A 1018 4.94 -56.08 18.16
N GLU A 1019 5.96 -55.47 18.71
CA GLU A 1019 6.07 -55.14 20.13
C GLU A 1019 5.42 -53.78 20.42
N PHE A 1020 5.20 -53.44 21.69
CA PHE A 1020 4.43 -52.26 22.08
C PHE A 1020 4.92 -50.96 21.44
N GLY A 1021 6.23 -50.69 21.44
CA GLY A 1021 6.79 -49.50 20.79
C GLY A 1021 6.48 -49.43 19.28
N LYS A 1022 6.51 -50.57 18.58
CA LYS A 1022 6.18 -50.65 17.15
C LYS A 1022 4.69 -50.50 16.86
N LEU A 1023 3.83 -50.96 17.77
CA LEU A 1023 2.39 -50.68 17.71
C LEU A 1023 2.11 -49.19 17.82
N ILE A 1024 2.74 -48.51 18.78
CA ILE A 1024 2.55 -47.07 18.96
C ILE A 1024 3.05 -46.30 17.74
N GLU A 1025 4.21 -46.65 17.19
CA GLU A 1025 4.71 -46.05 15.93
C GLU A 1025 3.74 -46.26 14.76
N TYR A 1026 3.22 -47.48 14.60
CA TYR A 1026 2.26 -47.81 13.55
C TYR A 1026 0.98 -46.97 13.66
N LEU A 1027 0.39 -46.89 14.85
CA LEU A 1027 -0.84 -46.13 15.07
C LEU A 1027 -0.62 -44.62 15.02
N ARG A 1028 0.56 -44.12 15.41
CA ARG A 1028 0.94 -42.71 15.24
C ARG A 1028 0.98 -42.33 13.75
N GLY A 1029 1.58 -43.15 12.89
CA GLY A 1029 1.56 -42.89 11.45
C GLY A 1029 0.14 -42.78 10.87
N ILE A 1030 -0.82 -43.55 11.41
CA ILE A 1030 -2.22 -43.44 11.04
C ILE A 1030 -2.84 -42.15 11.59
N ALA A 1031 -2.61 -41.83 12.87
CA ALA A 1031 -3.13 -40.61 13.49
C ALA A 1031 -2.60 -39.33 12.81
N ASP A 1032 -1.34 -39.34 12.39
CA ASP A 1032 -0.69 -38.22 11.70
C ASP A 1032 -1.28 -38.00 10.30
N SER A 1033 -1.87 -39.03 9.68
CA SER A 1033 -2.62 -38.90 8.41
C SER A 1033 -4.04 -38.35 8.57
N MET A 1034 -4.52 -38.15 9.81
CA MET A 1034 -5.88 -37.64 10.09
C MET A 1034 -5.91 -36.14 10.31
N GLU A 1035 -6.04 -35.41 9.21
CA GLU A 1035 -6.06 -33.94 9.25
C GLU A 1035 -7.47 -33.35 9.37
N LYS A 1036 -8.51 -34.09 8.93
CA LYS A 1036 -9.90 -33.59 8.91
C LYS A 1036 -10.95 -34.68 9.05
N THR A 1037 -12.12 -34.27 9.53
CA THR A 1037 -13.38 -35.03 9.51
C THR A 1037 -14.39 -34.30 8.62
N PRO A 1038 -15.57 -34.90 8.32
CA PRO A 1038 -16.66 -34.18 7.65
C PRO A 1038 -17.15 -32.93 8.40
N TYR A 1039 -16.75 -32.74 9.66
CA TYR A 1039 -17.19 -31.64 10.51
C TYR A 1039 -16.13 -30.55 10.70
N GLY A 1040 -14.95 -30.71 10.09
CA GLY A 1040 -13.84 -29.75 10.19
C GLY A 1040 -12.49 -30.41 10.49
N PRO A 1041 -11.42 -29.59 10.60
CA PRO A 1041 -10.07 -30.05 10.93
C PRO A 1041 -10.03 -30.65 12.34
N VAL A 1042 -9.24 -31.71 12.52
CA VAL A 1042 -9.05 -32.38 13.82
C VAL A 1042 -7.57 -32.68 14.05
N ARG A 1043 -7.18 -32.82 15.32
CA ARG A 1043 -5.84 -33.28 15.68
C ARG A 1043 -5.94 -34.48 16.62
N VAL A 1044 -5.35 -35.59 16.19
CA VAL A 1044 -5.36 -36.85 16.94
C VAL A 1044 -3.92 -37.30 17.22
N ARG A 1045 -3.66 -37.81 18.43
CA ARG A 1045 -2.37 -38.44 18.76
C ARG A 1045 -2.57 -39.77 19.48
N VAL A 1046 -1.59 -40.65 19.35
CA VAL A 1046 -1.51 -41.91 20.09
C VAL A 1046 -0.41 -41.82 21.13
N PHE A 1047 -0.76 -42.10 22.38
CA PHE A 1047 0.16 -42.10 23.50
C PHE A 1047 0.24 -43.49 24.13
N GLY A 1048 1.44 -44.06 24.17
CA GLY A 1048 1.69 -45.32 24.86
C GLY A 1048 2.16 -45.08 26.28
N LEU A 1049 1.45 -45.62 27.28
CA LEU A 1049 1.86 -45.63 28.68
C LEU A 1049 2.36 -47.03 29.06
N ASP A 1050 3.66 -47.19 29.27
CA ASP A 1050 4.27 -48.49 29.58
C ASP A 1050 4.49 -48.70 31.08
N ALA A 1051 3.66 -49.57 31.67
CA ALA A 1051 3.74 -50.00 33.07
C ALA A 1051 4.31 -51.43 33.22
N SER A 1052 4.76 -52.10 32.15
CA SER A 1052 5.16 -53.51 32.16
C SER A 1052 6.46 -53.80 32.95
N GLY A 1053 7.36 -52.82 33.06
CA GLY A 1053 8.57 -52.89 33.89
C GLY A 1053 9.76 -53.68 33.32
N ASP A 1054 9.68 -54.21 32.10
CA ASP A 1054 10.83 -54.82 31.41
C ASP A 1054 11.65 -53.72 30.69
N GLU A 1055 12.97 -53.75 30.88
CA GLU A 1055 13.92 -52.78 30.31
C GLU A 1055 13.90 -52.70 28.77
N LYS A 1056 13.98 -51.45 28.28
CA LYS A 1056 14.28 -50.97 26.92
C LYS A 1056 13.15 -50.97 25.88
N ILE A 1057 12.29 -49.95 25.99
CA ILE A 1057 11.96 -49.17 24.78
C ILE A 1057 13.12 -48.19 24.57
N THR A 1058 13.97 -48.51 23.61
CA THR A 1058 14.93 -47.53 23.06
C THR A 1058 14.13 -46.30 22.64
N PRO A 1059 14.50 -45.06 23.02
CA PRO A 1059 13.79 -43.87 22.58
C PRO A 1059 13.97 -43.76 21.05
N THR A 1060 12.97 -44.17 20.29
CA THR A 1060 12.93 -43.96 18.86
C THR A 1060 12.68 -42.48 18.61
N ARG A 1061 13.74 -41.83 18.10
CA ARG A 1061 13.83 -40.41 17.72
C ARG A 1061 13.15 -39.46 18.70
N LYS A 1062 13.98 -38.87 19.56
CA LYS A 1062 13.84 -37.45 19.87
C LYS A 1062 13.60 -36.71 18.55
N SER A 1063 12.37 -36.32 18.26
CA SER A 1063 12.16 -34.94 17.80
C SER A 1063 12.85 -34.07 18.84
N ALA A 1064 13.79 -33.25 18.41
CA ALA A 1064 14.84 -32.69 19.23
C ALA A 1064 14.31 -31.74 20.31
N MET A 1065 13.75 -32.25 21.41
CA MET A 1065 13.86 -31.59 22.70
C MET A 1065 15.20 -32.03 23.31
N VAL A 1066 16.20 -31.17 23.07
CA VAL A 1066 17.53 -31.29 23.63
C VAL A 1066 17.41 -31.22 25.16
N ARG A 1067 17.83 -32.30 25.84
CA ARG A 1067 18.29 -32.20 27.23
C ARG A 1067 19.68 -31.55 27.18
N CYS A 1068 19.72 -30.22 27.31
CA CYS A 1068 20.81 -29.40 27.85
C CYS A 1068 20.18 -28.15 28.47
#